data_AF-A0A553QZT1-F1
#
_entry.id   AF-A0A553QZT1-F1
#
_cell.length_a   1.000
_cell.length_b   1.000
_cell.length_c   1.000
_cell.angle_alpha   90.00
_cell.angle_beta   90.00
_cell.angle_gamma   90.00
#
_symmetry.space_group_name_H-M   'P 1'
#
loop_
_entity.id
_entity.type
_entity.pdbx_description
1 polymer ?
#
loop_
_entity_poly.entity_id
_entity_poly.type
_entity_poly.pdbx_seq_one_letter_code
_entity_poly.pdbx_strand_id
1 'polypeptide(L)'
;MEAGAHSRVEQYVHDLSNPSAPGLCTEMLGVAEEACRAGDFDLAVEIYSSQLAELEHKDRGLCLRKADALAHGGRIADAVDSYCIAASILPLRPDELQHLVEVIARTIRTKEQFDGKTRCFESDELVEEQNRDLFSCRLCSCLLTEPVTLVCGHTFCRRCLEDDLKKECRSCATKTNNVKPCRLLNMDGCRVNVIVSGLLEKWFNSESKARRCWMEGEHLWKKQELSDAIVKFNEAVDLEPSTCRLLAQRAELLMEMKNLGQATKDADTMCQLRPLWPRAHYIKAVALMKAGRPEEALQAYLFCVALKPDWSAVKLEAQKDESSSMLQKSEKLNSVGLSSHFAPLSRKRKWPENMKTSEPPNKQLKEDNFSWERRVPLQLLDSVDFECSLCMRLFYEPVTTPCGHTFCLKCLERCLDHNPNCPLCKENLSESLVTRAYSKTLIIEEILQRYLSDELAERRKVHEEEMNELSNLNQEVPIFVCTMAFPTIPCPLHVFEPRYRLMIRRSLETGTKQFGMCIADELKGFADYGCMLSVRDVKFFPDGRSVVDTIGVARFKVLSHGQRDGYHTAKIEYLEDNKIEGEELTELLKLHDSVYDQALAWFTSLKEDMKNQITGHFGQLPIKDPHPQGNPNGPAWCWWLLAVLPLENKAQLTILAMNTLKDRLIAIRRVLIFVTRKRPR
;
A
#
# COMPACT_ATOMS: atom_id res chain seq x y z
N MET A 1 9.07 -29.28 51.85
CA MET A 1 9.91 -28.87 50.71
C MET A 1 9.39 -27.52 50.26
N GLU A 2 10.30 -26.57 50.24
CA GLU A 2 10.09 -25.14 50.13
C GLU A 2 9.43 -24.74 48.80
N ALA A 3 8.49 -23.81 48.88
CA ALA A 3 8.26 -22.82 47.84
C ALA A 3 7.85 -21.53 48.55
N GLY A 4 8.83 -20.66 48.78
CA GLY A 4 8.64 -19.35 49.40
C GLY A 4 7.75 -18.48 48.53
N ALA A 5 6.51 -18.26 48.98
CA ALA A 5 5.71 -17.14 48.54
C ALA A 5 6.26 -15.89 49.22
N HIS A 6 7.17 -15.19 48.53
CA HIS A 6 7.43 -13.79 48.86
C HIS A 6 6.13 -13.01 48.60
N SER A 7 5.36 -12.77 49.68
CA SER A 7 4.35 -11.72 49.70
C SER A 7 5.06 -10.41 49.39
N ARG A 8 4.78 -9.81 48.23
CA ARG A 8 5.05 -8.38 48.02
C ARG A 8 4.13 -7.62 48.97
N VAL A 9 4.63 -7.37 50.18
CA VAL A 9 4.18 -6.25 51.01
C VAL A 9 4.62 -5.01 50.23
N GLU A 10 3.68 -4.28 49.63
CA GLU A 10 3.95 -2.92 49.16
C GLU A 10 4.30 -2.08 50.39
N GLN A 11 5.60 -2.00 50.68
CA GLN A 11 6.17 -1.12 51.68
C GLN A 11 5.91 0.33 51.24
N TYR A 12 5.20 1.06 52.11
CA TYR A 12 5.23 2.50 52.33
C TYR A 12 5.99 3.32 51.27
N VAL A 13 5.26 4.03 50.40
CA VAL A 13 5.87 4.81 49.30
C VAL A 13 6.60 6.05 49.83
N HIS A 14 6.24 6.57 51.01
CA HIS A 14 6.86 7.75 51.61
C HIS A 14 7.19 7.55 53.09
N ASP A 15 8.49 7.52 53.42
CA ASP A 15 8.97 7.42 54.81
C ASP A 15 8.64 8.69 55.61
N LEU A 16 8.26 8.50 56.88
CA LEU A 16 8.10 9.61 57.82
C LEU A 16 9.46 10.26 58.10
N SER A 17 9.48 11.58 58.15
CA SER A 17 10.72 12.33 58.44
C SER A 17 11.11 12.19 59.91
N ASN A 18 10.12 12.03 60.82
CA ASN A 18 10.35 11.69 62.22
C ASN A 18 9.28 10.71 62.76
N PRO A 19 9.57 9.39 62.77
CA PRO A 19 8.63 8.37 63.25
C PRO A 19 8.31 8.44 64.75
N SER A 20 9.13 9.15 65.54
CA SER A 20 9.03 9.23 67.00
C SER A 20 8.53 10.58 67.51
N ALA A 21 7.95 11.41 66.62
CA ALA A 21 7.47 12.73 67.01
C ALA A 21 6.30 12.62 68.01
N PRO A 22 6.30 13.41 69.10
CA PRO A 22 5.18 13.43 70.05
C PRO A 22 3.90 13.89 69.35
N GLY A 23 2.81 13.13 69.52
CA GLY A 23 1.52 13.37 68.82
C GLY A 23 1.27 12.45 67.62
N LEU A 24 2.24 11.63 67.21
CA LEU A 24 2.07 10.65 66.13
C LEU A 24 1.65 9.27 66.69
N CYS A 25 0.45 8.81 66.34
CA CYS A 25 -0.07 7.50 66.69
C CYS A 25 0.18 6.50 65.54
N THR A 26 1.17 5.63 65.72
CA THR A 26 1.56 4.62 64.71
C THR A 26 0.45 3.60 64.43
N GLU A 27 -0.36 3.26 65.43
CA GLU A 27 -1.53 2.38 65.26
C GLU A 27 -2.56 3.02 64.32
N MET A 28 -2.85 4.32 64.49
CA MET A 28 -3.78 5.06 63.63
C MET A 28 -3.25 5.18 62.19
N LEU A 29 -1.94 5.34 61.99
CA LEU A 29 -1.35 5.31 60.65
C LEU A 29 -1.51 3.93 59.97
N GLY A 30 -1.39 2.84 60.74
CA GLY A 30 -1.69 1.50 60.25
C GLY A 30 -3.16 1.33 59.84
N VAL A 31 -4.09 1.94 60.59
CA VAL A 31 -5.52 1.97 60.22
C VAL A 31 -5.75 2.78 58.95
N ALA A 32 -5.09 3.93 58.78
CA ALA A 32 -5.19 4.74 57.57
C ALA A 32 -4.69 3.98 56.32
N GLU A 33 -3.66 3.16 56.47
CA GLU A 33 -3.13 2.34 55.38
C GLU A 33 -4.00 1.15 55.03
N GLU A 34 -4.61 0.51 56.03
CA GLU A 34 -5.62 -0.52 55.80
C GLU A 34 -6.86 0.09 55.12
N ALA A 35 -7.26 1.31 55.50
CA ALA A 35 -8.33 2.05 54.84
C ALA A 35 -7.99 2.37 53.37
N CYS A 36 -6.77 2.84 53.08
CA CYS A 36 -6.29 3.01 51.70
C CYS A 36 -6.32 1.68 50.91
N ARG A 37 -5.88 0.56 51.51
CA ARG A 37 -5.93 -0.78 50.89
C ARG A 37 -7.35 -1.29 50.65
N ALA A 38 -8.28 -0.94 51.54
CA ALA A 38 -9.70 -1.24 51.41
C ALA A 38 -10.44 -0.29 50.44
N GLY A 39 -9.79 0.76 49.95
CA GLY A 39 -10.36 1.76 49.05
C GLY A 39 -11.19 2.86 49.74
N ASP A 40 -11.12 2.96 51.07
CA ASP A 40 -11.76 4.02 51.86
C ASP A 40 -10.79 5.19 52.07
N PHE A 41 -10.65 6.00 51.03
CA PHE A 41 -9.68 7.10 50.99
C PHE A 41 -10.11 8.28 51.87
N ASP A 42 -11.40 8.50 52.09
CA ASP A 42 -11.88 9.59 52.93
C ASP A 42 -11.50 9.36 54.40
N LEU A 43 -11.68 8.13 54.90
CA LEU A 43 -11.23 7.75 56.24
C LEU A 43 -9.71 7.90 56.40
N ALA A 44 -8.93 7.48 55.40
CA ALA A 44 -7.48 7.65 55.42
C ALA A 44 -7.07 9.13 55.47
N VAL A 45 -7.73 9.99 54.69
CA VAL A 45 -7.49 11.45 54.67
C VAL A 45 -7.84 12.10 56.00
N GLU A 46 -8.94 11.69 56.64
CA GLU A 46 -9.32 12.17 57.97
C GLU A 46 -8.26 11.81 59.01
N ILE A 47 -7.79 10.56 59.01
CA ILE A 47 -6.76 10.10 59.92
C ILE A 47 -5.45 10.87 59.68
N TYR A 48 -4.97 10.97 58.44
CA TYR A 48 -3.74 11.73 58.15
C TYR A 48 -3.89 13.22 58.48
N SER A 49 -5.07 13.81 58.31
CA SER A 49 -5.34 15.21 58.68
C SER A 49 -5.33 15.42 60.19
N SER A 50 -5.90 14.49 60.96
CA SER A 50 -5.86 14.52 62.42
C SER A 50 -4.42 14.40 62.93
N GLN A 51 -3.64 13.47 62.37
CA GLN A 51 -2.24 13.28 62.75
C GLN A 51 -1.36 14.48 62.36
N LEU A 52 -1.61 15.13 61.22
CA LEU A 52 -0.91 16.36 60.83
C LEU A 52 -1.28 17.56 61.73
N ALA A 53 -2.48 17.58 62.33
CA ALA A 53 -2.92 18.66 63.21
C ALA A 53 -2.31 18.57 64.62
N GLU A 54 -1.92 17.38 65.05
CA GLU A 54 -1.28 17.15 66.36
C GLU A 54 0.24 17.39 66.34
N LEU A 55 0.84 17.59 65.18
CA LEU A 55 2.27 17.86 65.03
C LEU A 55 2.59 19.36 65.01
N GLU A 56 3.58 19.78 65.80
CA GLU A 56 4.10 21.16 65.81
C GLU A 56 4.75 21.56 64.46
N HIS A 57 5.32 20.57 63.75
CA HIS A 57 5.90 20.73 62.42
C HIS A 57 5.30 19.69 61.48
N LYS A 58 4.84 20.13 60.29
CA LYS A 58 4.26 19.23 59.29
C LYS A 58 5.30 18.21 58.84
N ASP A 59 4.99 16.93 58.98
CA ASP A 59 5.84 15.84 58.48
C ASP A 59 5.65 15.69 56.96
N ARG A 60 6.77 15.66 56.22
CA ARG A 60 6.76 15.58 54.76
C ARG A 60 6.17 14.27 54.25
N GLY A 61 6.57 13.14 54.84
CA GLY A 61 6.10 11.82 54.45
C GLY A 61 4.59 11.67 54.66
N LEU A 62 4.09 12.22 55.78
CA LEU A 62 2.67 12.25 56.08
C LEU A 62 1.87 13.16 55.14
N CYS A 63 2.45 14.30 54.72
CA CYS A 63 1.85 15.15 53.69
C CYS A 63 1.73 14.44 52.34
N LEU A 64 2.75 13.66 51.93
CA LEU A 64 2.71 12.89 50.68
C LEU A 64 1.70 11.75 50.75
N ARG A 65 1.64 10.99 51.85
CA ARG A 65 0.62 9.93 52.06
C ARG A 65 -0.79 10.49 52.02
N LYS A 66 -1.02 11.67 52.63
CA LYS A 66 -2.29 12.39 52.53
C LYS A 66 -2.60 12.82 51.11
N ALA A 67 -1.60 13.32 50.38
CA ALA A 67 -1.75 13.74 48.99
C ALA A 67 -2.11 12.55 48.07
N ASP A 68 -1.46 11.40 48.26
CA ASP A 68 -1.78 10.15 47.55
C ASP A 68 -3.21 9.70 47.84
N ALA A 69 -3.65 9.71 49.10
CA ALA A 69 -5.01 9.33 49.48
C ALA A 69 -6.06 10.29 48.88
N LEU A 70 -5.81 11.60 48.93
CA LEU A 70 -6.66 12.61 48.28
C LEU A 70 -6.73 12.42 46.77
N ALA A 71 -5.61 12.07 46.13
CA ALA A 71 -5.59 11.75 44.71
C ALA A 71 -6.46 10.52 44.44
N HIS A 72 -6.26 9.41 45.12
CA HIS A 72 -7.04 8.19 44.92
C HIS A 72 -8.55 8.37 45.20
N GLY A 73 -8.91 9.23 46.16
CA GLY A 73 -10.28 9.65 46.45
C GLY A 73 -10.89 10.61 45.41
N GLY A 74 -10.17 10.95 44.34
CA GLY A 74 -10.64 11.82 43.26
C GLY A 74 -10.64 13.31 43.58
N ARG A 75 -10.08 13.70 44.74
CA ARG A 75 -9.97 15.10 45.21
C ARG A 75 -8.64 15.72 44.74
N ILE A 76 -8.47 15.79 43.43
CA ILE A 76 -7.20 16.17 42.79
C ILE A 76 -6.69 17.56 43.23
N ALA A 77 -7.58 18.54 43.40
CA ALA A 77 -7.20 19.89 43.82
C ALA A 77 -6.57 19.88 45.22
N ASP A 78 -7.22 19.22 46.18
CA ASP A 78 -6.74 19.10 47.55
C ASP A 78 -5.45 18.24 47.63
N ALA A 79 -5.33 17.26 46.73
CA ALA A 79 -4.12 16.44 46.60
C ALA A 79 -2.93 17.31 46.15
N VAL A 80 -3.12 18.15 45.12
CA VAL A 80 -2.08 19.08 44.64
C VAL A 80 -1.66 20.06 45.74
N ASP A 81 -2.61 20.62 46.50
CA ASP A 81 -2.29 21.49 47.64
C ASP A 81 -1.42 20.76 48.68
N SER A 82 -1.71 19.47 48.92
CA SER A 82 -0.94 18.64 49.85
C SER A 82 0.47 18.30 49.33
N TYR A 83 0.63 18.06 48.02
CA TYR A 83 1.95 17.93 47.39
C TYR A 83 2.74 19.24 47.44
N CYS A 84 2.10 20.39 47.25
CA CYS A 84 2.74 21.70 47.38
C CYS A 84 3.24 21.94 48.82
N ILE A 85 2.50 21.49 49.83
CA ILE A 85 2.95 21.54 51.23
C ILE A 85 4.18 20.65 51.42
N ALA A 86 4.20 19.42 50.89
CA ALA A 86 5.38 18.56 50.96
C ALA A 86 6.60 19.15 50.23
N ALA A 87 6.38 19.76 49.05
CA ALA A 87 7.40 20.45 48.26
C ALA A 87 8.01 21.65 48.98
N SER A 88 7.23 22.33 49.84
CA SER A 88 7.70 23.46 50.64
C SER A 88 8.72 23.08 51.73
N ILE A 89 8.76 21.80 52.11
CA ILE A 89 9.72 21.25 53.08
C ILE A 89 10.99 20.79 52.36
N LEU A 90 10.82 19.99 51.30
CA LEU A 90 11.91 19.48 50.48
C LEU A 90 11.39 19.24 49.05
N PRO A 91 12.17 19.56 47.99
CA PRO A 91 11.78 19.32 46.60
C PRO A 91 11.22 17.93 46.35
N LEU A 92 10.24 17.83 45.44
CA LEU A 92 9.57 16.57 45.11
C LEU A 92 10.42 15.77 44.13
N ARG A 93 10.50 14.46 44.32
CA ARG A 93 11.16 13.56 43.37
C ARG A 93 10.12 12.96 42.42
N PRO A 94 10.49 12.58 41.18
CA PRO A 94 9.54 12.04 40.20
C PRO A 94 8.81 10.77 40.63
N ASP A 95 9.47 9.93 41.45
CA ASP A 95 8.89 8.74 42.09
C ASP A 95 7.76 9.09 43.06
N GLU A 96 7.79 10.28 43.65
CA GLU A 96 6.79 10.75 44.62
C GLU A 96 5.56 11.37 43.98
N LEU A 97 5.60 11.64 42.68
CA LEU A 97 4.47 12.15 41.91
C LEU A 97 3.74 11.04 41.12
N GLN A 98 4.23 9.81 41.18
CA GLN A 98 3.75 8.70 40.37
C GLN A 98 2.25 8.44 40.58
N HIS A 99 1.78 8.47 41.83
CA HIS A 99 0.37 8.23 42.17
C HIS A 99 -0.55 9.36 41.70
N LEU A 100 -0.16 10.62 41.91
CA LEU A 100 -0.91 11.78 41.40
C LEU A 100 -1.07 11.71 39.88
N VAL A 101 0.03 11.43 39.20
CA VAL A 101 0.12 11.26 37.75
C VAL A 101 -0.81 10.14 37.28
N GLU A 102 -0.76 8.97 37.91
CA GLU A 102 -1.58 7.81 37.56
C GLU A 102 -3.08 8.08 37.76
N VAL A 103 -3.43 8.72 38.88
CA VAL A 103 -4.82 9.09 39.19
C VAL A 103 -5.33 10.15 38.21
N ILE A 104 -4.56 11.18 37.89
CA ILE A 104 -4.94 12.20 36.89
C ILE A 104 -5.18 11.51 35.53
N ALA A 105 -4.26 10.66 35.09
CA ALA A 105 -4.42 9.89 33.85
C ALA A 105 -5.68 9.01 33.88
N ARG A 106 -5.96 8.32 34.99
CA ARG A 106 -7.16 7.48 35.18
C ARG A 106 -8.46 8.28 35.19
N THR A 107 -8.47 9.44 35.85
CA THR A 107 -9.65 10.33 35.95
C THR A 107 -10.04 10.91 34.60
N ILE A 108 -9.05 11.20 33.76
CA ILE A 108 -9.28 11.70 32.40
C ILE A 108 -9.78 10.55 31.51
N ARG A 109 -9.16 9.36 31.61
CA ARG A 109 -9.61 8.15 30.88
C ARG A 109 -11.03 7.70 31.23
N THR A 110 -11.48 7.91 32.47
CA THR A 110 -12.81 7.48 32.95
C THR A 110 -13.93 8.47 32.62
N LYS A 111 -13.64 9.80 32.60
CA LYS A 111 -14.62 10.80 32.17
C LYS A 111 -15.04 10.66 30.70
N GLU A 112 -14.15 10.20 29.83
CA GLU A 112 -14.46 9.95 28.41
C GLU A 112 -15.22 8.63 28.16
N GLN A 113 -15.30 7.72 29.14
CA GLN A 113 -16.10 6.49 29.00
C GLN A 113 -17.61 6.70 29.23
N PHE A 114 -18.00 7.76 29.96
CA PHE A 114 -19.41 8.08 30.21
C PHE A 114 -20.05 8.93 29.11
N ASP A 115 -19.25 9.64 28.30
CA ASP A 115 -19.67 10.24 27.02
C ASP A 115 -19.29 9.30 25.86
N GLY A 116 -19.96 8.15 25.79
CA GLY A 116 -20.15 7.36 24.56
C GLY A 116 -18.93 7.04 23.69
N LYS A 117 -18.21 5.98 24.07
CA LYS A 117 -17.30 5.16 23.21
C LYS A 117 -15.99 5.81 22.73
N THR A 118 -14.98 5.82 23.61
CA THR A 118 -13.57 5.82 23.18
C THR A 118 -12.77 4.78 23.98
N ARG A 119 -12.19 3.79 23.30
CA ARG A 119 -11.30 2.77 23.91
C ARG A 119 -9.93 3.39 24.22
N CYS A 120 -9.34 2.95 25.34
CA CYS A 120 -8.05 3.39 25.88
C CYS A 120 -6.93 3.56 24.83
N PHE A 121 -6.29 4.72 24.87
CA PHE A 121 -5.06 5.07 24.15
C PHE A 121 -3.83 4.54 24.91
N GLU A 122 -3.22 3.48 24.38
CA GLU A 122 -1.81 3.15 24.62
C GLU A 122 -1.00 3.72 23.44
N SER A 123 -0.02 4.60 23.71
CA SER A 123 1.01 5.07 22.78
C SER A 123 0.54 5.52 21.37
N ASP A 124 0.30 6.82 21.23
CA ASP A 124 -0.04 7.51 19.97
C ASP A 124 0.97 7.30 18.80
N GLU A 125 2.15 6.73 19.04
CA GLU A 125 3.11 6.39 17.97
C GLU A 125 2.94 4.96 17.41
N LEU A 126 2.38 4.01 18.18
CA LEU A 126 2.19 2.62 17.75
C LEU A 126 0.78 2.33 17.22
N VAL A 127 -0.24 3.07 17.68
CA VAL A 127 -1.63 2.88 17.23
C VAL A 127 -1.92 3.57 15.88
N GLU A 128 -1.09 4.52 15.44
CA GLU A 128 -1.21 5.11 14.09
C GLU A 128 -0.96 4.08 12.97
N GLU A 129 -0.34 2.92 13.20
CA GLU A 129 0.00 1.98 12.10
C GLU A 129 -1.19 1.17 11.58
N GLN A 130 -2.25 0.95 12.37
CA GLN A 130 -3.29 -0.04 12.04
C GLN A 130 -4.58 0.52 11.40
N ASN A 131 -4.80 1.84 11.40
CA ASN A 131 -6.05 2.40 10.85
C ASN A 131 -5.82 3.73 10.10
N ARG A 132 -4.88 3.73 9.14
CA ARG A 132 -4.59 4.90 8.29
C ARG A 132 -5.53 4.92 7.09
N ASP A 133 -6.12 6.09 6.82
CA ASP A 133 -6.95 6.31 5.65
C ASP A 133 -6.15 6.23 4.34
N LEU A 134 -6.87 5.96 3.25
CA LEU A 134 -6.33 5.74 1.91
C LEU A 134 -5.52 6.94 1.35
N PHE A 135 -5.83 8.15 1.79
CA PHE A 135 -5.27 9.39 1.25
C PHE A 135 -4.08 9.91 2.07
N SER A 136 -3.74 9.21 3.16
CA SER A 136 -2.61 9.53 4.00
C SER A 136 -1.30 8.93 3.47
N CYS A 137 -0.25 9.75 3.42
CA CYS A 137 1.11 9.29 3.17
C CYS A 137 1.58 8.38 4.32
N ARG A 138 2.11 7.19 4.00
CA ARG A 138 2.60 6.24 5.01
C ARG A 138 3.89 6.67 5.71
N LEU A 139 4.56 7.72 5.22
CA LEU A 139 5.77 8.27 5.85
C LEU A 139 5.45 9.40 6.84
N CYS A 140 4.60 10.37 6.46
CA CYS A 140 4.28 11.51 7.32
C CYS A 140 2.88 11.46 7.97
N SER A 141 2.05 10.46 7.63
CA SER A 141 0.64 10.33 8.08
C SER A 141 -0.25 11.55 7.75
N CYS A 142 0.18 12.43 6.84
CA CYS A 142 -0.61 13.57 6.39
C CYS A 142 -1.29 13.26 5.05
N LEU A 143 -2.29 14.06 4.67
CA LEU A 143 -2.83 14.04 3.31
C LEU A 143 -1.68 14.12 2.30
N LEU A 144 -1.73 13.24 1.29
CA LEU A 144 -0.75 13.19 0.22
C LEU A 144 -0.59 14.56 -0.45
N THR A 145 0.65 14.97 -0.69
CA THR A 145 1.00 16.25 -1.35
C THR A 145 2.06 15.96 -2.37
N GLU A 146 1.87 16.44 -3.60
CA GLU A 146 2.66 16.01 -4.75
C GLU A 146 2.82 14.48 -4.76
N PRO A 147 1.70 13.73 -4.84
CA PRO A 147 1.72 12.28 -4.70
C PRO A 147 2.58 11.65 -5.79
N VAL A 148 3.56 10.84 -5.42
CA VAL A 148 4.42 10.08 -6.34
C VAL A 148 4.14 8.59 -6.16
N THR A 149 3.79 7.92 -7.25
CA THR A 149 3.56 6.46 -7.27
C THR A 149 4.83 5.73 -7.68
N LEU A 150 5.30 4.83 -6.82
CA LEU A 150 6.47 4.00 -7.07
C LEU A 150 6.14 2.84 -8.02
N VAL A 151 7.17 2.21 -8.59
CA VAL A 151 7.04 1.01 -9.46
C VAL A 151 6.32 -0.17 -8.79
N CYS A 152 6.31 -0.20 -7.46
CA CYS A 152 5.58 -1.19 -6.66
C CYS A 152 4.09 -0.86 -6.44
N GLY A 153 3.61 0.26 -7.00
CA GLY A 153 2.20 0.67 -6.95
C GLY A 153 1.81 1.55 -5.76
N HIS A 154 2.68 1.68 -4.75
CA HIS A 154 2.43 2.49 -3.56
C HIS A 154 2.70 3.97 -3.83
N THR A 155 1.90 4.85 -3.20
CA THR A 155 1.96 6.30 -3.40
C THR A 155 2.33 7.02 -2.11
N PHE A 156 3.25 7.99 -2.21
CA PHE A 156 3.77 8.77 -1.08
C PHE A 156 3.90 10.25 -1.47
N CYS A 157 4.11 11.14 -0.52
CA CYS A 157 4.47 12.52 -0.85
C CYS A 157 5.87 12.57 -1.46
N ARG A 158 6.07 13.38 -2.50
CA ARG A 158 7.38 13.59 -3.14
C ARG A 158 8.49 13.89 -2.13
N ARG A 159 8.33 14.94 -1.32
CA ARG A 159 9.32 15.34 -0.30
C ARG A 159 9.62 14.22 0.70
N CYS A 160 8.62 13.44 1.11
CA CYS A 160 8.85 12.33 2.05
C CYS A 160 9.72 11.22 1.44
N LEU A 161 9.63 10.99 0.13
CA LEU A 161 10.50 10.05 -0.55
C LEU A 161 11.91 10.62 -0.78
N GLU A 162 12.02 11.92 -1.05
CA GLU A 162 13.31 12.61 -1.20
C GLU A 162 14.09 12.66 0.13
N ASP A 163 13.38 12.86 1.25
CA ASP A 163 13.94 12.88 2.61
C ASP A 163 14.24 11.47 3.17
N ASP A 164 13.75 10.38 2.55
CA ASP A 164 13.95 9.01 3.05
C ASP A 164 15.34 8.44 2.69
N LEU A 165 16.18 8.31 3.72
CA LEU A 165 17.55 7.80 3.60
C LEU A 165 17.63 6.35 3.11
N LYS A 166 16.60 5.53 3.39
CA LYS A 166 16.60 4.11 3.03
C LYS A 166 16.32 3.89 1.55
N LYS A 167 15.66 4.86 0.89
CA LYS A 167 15.21 4.73 -0.51
C LYS A 167 14.60 3.35 -0.75
N GLU A 168 13.65 2.97 0.11
CA GLU A 168 12.92 1.71 0.01
C GLU A 168 11.43 1.92 0.31
N CYS A 169 10.57 1.15 -0.34
CA CYS A 169 9.13 1.23 -0.06
C CYS A 169 8.80 0.62 1.33
N ARG A 170 8.49 1.49 2.30
CA ARG A 170 8.09 1.08 3.66
C ARG A 170 6.82 0.22 3.70
N SER A 171 5.94 0.38 2.71
CA SER A 171 4.72 -0.43 2.59
C SER A 171 4.97 -1.85 2.06
N CYS A 172 6.03 -2.06 1.27
CA CYS A 172 6.43 -3.40 0.83
C CYS A 172 7.16 -4.15 1.95
N ALA A 173 7.98 -3.44 2.74
CA ALA A 173 8.77 -4.02 3.82
C ALA A 173 7.93 -4.59 4.99
N THR A 174 6.68 -4.13 5.14
CA THR A 174 5.77 -4.54 6.22
C THR A 174 4.90 -5.74 5.88
N LYS A 175 4.74 -6.10 4.60
CA LYS A 175 3.99 -7.29 4.19
C LYS A 175 4.92 -8.51 4.18
N THR A 176 4.77 -9.38 5.17
CA THR A 176 5.41 -10.70 5.26
C THR A 176 4.90 -11.63 4.15
N ASN A 177 5.37 -11.44 2.93
CA ASN A 177 5.25 -12.42 1.85
C ASN A 177 6.41 -12.19 0.89
N ASN A 178 7.33 -13.16 0.81
CA ASN A 178 8.39 -13.49 -0.19
C ASN A 178 8.60 -12.61 -1.46
N VAL A 179 8.39 -11.30 -1.40
CA VAL A 179 8.68 -10.34 -2.45
C VAL A 179 9.95 -9.63 -2.00
N LYS A 180 11.04 -9.75 -2.79
CA LYS A 180 12.26 -8.99 -2.53
C LYS A 180 11.88 -7.53 -2.27
N PRO A 181 12.44 -6.85 -1.25
CA PRO A 181 12.18 -5.44 -1.03
C PRO A 181 12.44 -4.72 -2.36
N CYS A 182 11.48 -3.91 -2.80
CA CYS A 182 11.60 -3.16 -4.04
C CYS A 182 12.77 -2.20 -3.87
N ARG A 183 13.98 -2.65 -4.25
CA ARG A 183 15.15 -1.76 -4.37
C ARG A 183 14.74 -0.71 -5.40
N LEU A 184 14.62 0.53 -4.96
CA LEU A 184 14.20 1.64 -5.79
C LEU A 184 15.26 1.85 -6.87
N LEU A 185 15.04 1.24 -8.04
CA LEU A 185 15.76 1.59 -9.25
C LEU A 185 15.25 2.99 -9.64
N ASN A 186 16.11 4.00 -9.43
CA ASN A 186 15.97 5.38 -9.88
C ASN A 186 14.72 6.17 -9.42
N MET A 187 14.84 6.78 -8.23
CA MET A 187 13.92 7.83 -7.75
C MET A 187 13.96 9.12 -8.60
N ASP A 188 15.08 9.41 -9.26
CA ASP A 188 15.33 10.71 -9.94
C ASP A 188 14.42 10.96 -11.17
N GLY A 189 13.59 9.98 -11.56
CA GLY A 189 12.65 10.09 -12.69
C GLY A 189 11.17 10.03 -12.34
N CYS A 190 10.78 9.77 -11.08
CA CYS A 190 9.36 9.64 -10.73
C CYS A 190 8.72 11.02 -10.47
N ARG A 191 7.66 11.33 -11.22
CA ARG A 191 6.92 12.58 -11.14
C ARG A 191 5.59 12.41 -10.40
N VAL A 192 4.95 13.54 -10.16
CA VAL A 192 3.63 13.61 -9.50
C VAL A 192 2.59 12.84 -10.32
N ASN A 193 1.87 11.95 -9.65
CA ASN A 193 0.71 11.25 -10.17
C ASN A 193 -0.40 12.27 -10.44
N VAL A 194 -0.66 12.55 -11.71
CA VAL A 194 -1.58 13.60 -12.16
C VAL A 194 -3.01 13.32 -11.71
N ILE A 195 -3.46 12.07 -11.82
CA ILE A 195 -4.83 11.67 -11.43
C ILE A 195 -5.00 11.81 -9.93
N VAL A 196 -4.11 11.21 -9.12
CA VAL A 196 -4.21 11.28 -7.66
C VAL A 196 -4.10 12.72 -7.16
N SER A 197 -3.20 13.53 -7.74
CA SER A 197 -3.09 14.95 -7.38
C SER A 197 -4.39 15.71 -7.65
N GLY A 198 -4.99 15.53 -8.84
CA GLY A 198 -6.26 16.16 -9.19
C GLY A 198 -7.42 15.72 -8.29
N LEU A 199 -7.49 14.43 -7.94
CA LEU A 199 -8.51 13.90 -7.03
C LEU A 199 -8.39 14.49 -5.62
N LEU A 200 -7.17 14.60 -5.08
CA LEU A 200 -6.94 15.17 -3.74
C LEU A 200 -7.31 16.65 -3.68
N GLU A 201 -6.99 17.42 -4.73
CA GLU A 201 -7.38 18.83 -4.84
C GLU A 201 -8.90 18.99 -4.99
N LYS A 202 -9.56 18.11 -5.74
CA LYS A 202 -11.01 18.11 -5.92
C LYS A 202 -11.73 17.74 -4.62
N TRP A 203 -11.35 16.64 -3.99
CA TRP A 203 -12.08 16.05 -2.85
C TRP A 203 -11.75 16.68 -1.50
N PHE A 204 -10.50 17.13 -1.31
CA PHE A 204 -10.01 17.71 -0.07
C PHE A 204 -9.44 19.10 -0.31
N ASN A 205 -10.17 19.95 -1.02
CA ASN A 205 -9.70 21.29 -1.46
C ASN A 205 -9.12 22.15 -0.33
N SER A 206 -9.82 22.25 0.81
CA SER A 206 -9.36 23.03 1.98
C SER A 206 -8.07 22.46 2.57
N GLU A 207 -8.08 21.17 2.91
CA GLU A 207 -6.94 20.46 3.49
C GLU A 207 -5.72 20.42 2.54
N SER A 208 -5.93 20.20 1.23
CA SER A 208 -4.89 20.23 0.20
C SER A 208 -4.23 21.59 0.07
N LYS A 209 -5.00 22.68 0.16
CA LYS A 209 -4.46 24.05 0.17
C LYS A 209 -3.71 24.34 1.47
N ALA A 210 -4.29 23.98 2.61
CA ALA A 210 -3.65 24.15 3.92
C ALA A 210 -2.30 23.42 3.96
N ARG A 211 -2.25 22.20 3.40
CA ARG A 211 -1.03 21.40 3.34
C ARG A 211 0.04 22.02 2.43
N ARG A 212 -0.34 22.64 1.30
CA ARG A 212 0.61 23.39 0.45
C ARG A 212 1.18 24.61 1.17
N CYS A 213 0.32 25.43 1.79
CA CYS A 213 0.76 26.58 2.60
C CYS A 213 1.70 26.14 3.73
N TRP A 214 1.39 25.04 4.41
CA TRP A 214 2.27 24.47 5.43
C TRP A 214 3.65 24.09 4.85
N MET A 215 3.69 23.39 3.73
CA MET A 215 4.95 22.98 3.09
C MET A 215 5.80 24.17 2.63
N GLU A 216 5.16 25.21 2.07
CA GLU A 216 5.82 26.48 1.75
C GLU A 216 6.36 27.16 3.00
N GLY A 217 5.57 27.22 4.07
CA GLY A 217 5.96 27.80 5.37
C GLY A 217 7.17 27.10 5.99
N GLU A 218 7.21 25.76 5.97
CA GLU A 218 8.39 25.01 6.44
C GLU A 218 9.64 25.29 5.61
N HIS A 219 9.49 25.42 4.29
CA HIS A 219 10.62 25.71 3.41
C HIS A 219 11.18 27.12 3.66
N LEU A 220 10.31 28.13 3.85
CA LEU A 220 10.71 29.49 4.24
C LEU A 220 11.35 29.52 5.63
N TRP A 221 10.81 28.76 6.58
CA TRP A 221 11.37 28.64 7.92
C TRP A 221 12.79 28.06 7.88
N LYS A 222 13.03 27.00 7.10
CA LYS A 222 14.39 26.44 6.88
C LYS A 222 15.37 27.46 6.29
N LYS A 223 14.88 28.42 5.49
CA LYS A 223 15.67 29.53 4.92
C LYS A 223 15.88 30.70 5.90
N GLN A 224 15.34 30.63 7.12
CA GLN A 224 15.36 31.71 8.12
C GLN A 224 14.54 32.95 7.73
N GLU A 225 13.60 32.82 6.79
CA GLU A 225 12.66 33.89 6.39
C GLU A 225 11.40 33.83 7.29
N LEU A 226 11.57 34.15 8.59
CA LEU A 226 10.54 33.92 9.61
C LEU A 226 9.24 34.70 9.38
N SER A 227 9.32 35.93 8.84
CA SER A 227 8.15 36.79 8.58
C SER A 227 7.22 36.19 7.52
N ASP A 228 7.79 35.59 6.49
CA ASP A 228 7.04 35.07 5.35
C ASP A 228 6.54 33.66 5.68
N ALA A 229 7.32 32.89 6.44
CA ALA A 229 6.91 31.61 6.99
C ALA A 229 5.64 31.73 7.85
N ILE A 230 5.56 32.73 8.75
CA ILE A 230 4.38 32.87 9.62
C ILE A 230 3.12 33.25 8.84
N VAL A 231 3.24 34.02 7.76
CA VAL A 231 2.11 34.33 6.86
C VAL A 231 1.56 33.03 6.27
N LYS A 232 2.44 32.15 5.78
CA LYS A 232 2.05 30.85 5.23
C LYS A 232 1.44 29.90 6.27
N PHE A 233 1.96 29.88 7.50
CA PHE A 233 1.34 29.11 8.57
C PHE A 233 -0.01 29.66 9.00
N ASN A 234 -0.21 30.99 8.98
CA ASN A 234 -1.51 31.59 9.23
C ASN A 234 -2.52 31.19 8.16
N GLU A 235 -2.16 31.32 6.87
CA GLU A 235 -3.00 30.85 5.75
C GLU A 235 -3.40 29.38 5.92
N ALA A 236 -2.46 28.51 6.32
CA ALA A 236 -2.74 27.10 6.54
C ALA A 236 -3.73 26.84 7.69
N VAL A 237 -3.59 27.57 8.81
CA VAL A 237 -4.48 27.45 9.96
C VAL A 237 -5.85 28.08 9.69
N ASP A 238 -5.92 29.17 8.92
CA ASP A 238 -7.19 29.80 8.54
C ASP A 238 -8.04 28.88 7.67
N LEU A 239 -7.39 28.05 6.83
CA LEU A 239 -8.04 27.01 6.04
C LEU A 239 -8.49 25.82 6.91
N GLU A 240 -7.65 25.35 7.83
CA GLU A 240 -7.93 24.20 8.70
C GLU A 240 -7.66 24.49 10.19
N PRO A 241 -8.58 25.21 10.88
CA PRO A 241 -8.33 25.71 12.24
C PRO A 241 -8.25 24.61 13.31
N SER A 242 -8.87 23.47 13.05
CA SER A 242 -8.94 22.32 13.98
C SER A 242 -7.78 21.34 13.84
N THR A 243 -6.81 21.60 12.96
CA THR A 243 -5.70 20.66 12.73
C THR A 243 -4.57 20.89 13.71
N CYS A 244 -4.50 20.06 14.76
CA CYS A 244 -3.49 20.18 15.82
C CYS A 244 -2.04 20.15 15.31
N ARG A 245 -1.74 19.42 14.22
CA ARG A 245 -0.39 19.39 13.62
C ARG A 245 0.02 20.75 13.05
N LEU A 246 -0.90 21.49 12.42
CA LEU A 246 -0.64 22.83 11.89
C LEU A 246 -0.45 23.84 13.02
N LEU A 247 -1.32 23.80 14.03
CA LEU A 247 -1.21 24.64 15.23
C LEU A 247 0.13 24.40 15.96
N ALA A 248 0.58 23.15 16.05
CA ALA A 248 1.86 22.82 16.67
C ALA A 248 3.03 23.47 15.93
N GLN A 249 3.09 23.33 14.61
CA GLN A 249 4.15 23.93 13.79
C GLN A 249 4.13 25.46 13.85
N ARG A 250 2.94 26.07 13.81
CA ARG A 250 2.80 27.52 13.96
C ARG A 250 3.24 28.01 15.34
N ALA A 251 2.85 27.31 16.41
CA ALA A 251 3.24 27.66 17.77
C ALA A 251 4.77 27.59 17.95
N GLU A 252 5.43 26.57 17.38
CA GLU A 252 6.88 26.44 17.40
C GLU A 252 7.58 27.64 16.73
N LEU A 253 7.12 28.04 15.53
CA LEU A 253 7.64 29.22 14.84
C LEU A 253 7.37 30.52 15.63
N LEU A 254 6.16 30.69 16.18
CA LEU A 254 5.80 31.87 16.99
C LEU A 254 6.66 32.01 18.24
N MET A 255 7.03 30.89 18.87
CA MET A 255 7.98 30.88 19.98
C MET A 255 9.38 31.34 19.58
N GLU A 256 9.84 31.02 18.38
CA GLU A 256 11.12 31.50 17.83
C GLU A 256 11.07 33.00 17.51
N MET A 257 9.94 33.48 16.97
CA MET A 257 9.68 34.89 16.71
C MET A 257 9.38 35.72 17.98
N LYS A 258 9.41 35.12 19.18
CA LYS A 258 9.05 35.73 20.47
C LYS A 258 7.61 36.26 20.55
N ASN A 259 6.70 35.80 19.69
CA ASN A 259 5.28 36.11 19.79
C ASN A 259 4.57 35.09 20.68
N LEU A 260 4.84 35.19 21.98
CA LEU A 260 4.51 34.17 22.97
C LEU A 260 3.02 34.12 23.28
N GLY A 261 2.33 35.26 23.21
CA GLY A 261 0.89 35.33 23.48
C GLY A 261 0.04 34.60 22.44
N GLN A 262 0.48 34.52 21.19
CA GLN A 262 -0.20 33.74 20.16
C GLN A 262 0.19 32.25 20.23
N ALA A 263 1.46 31.96 20.54
CA ALA A 263 1.92 30.58 20.73
C ALA A 263 1.16 29.86 21.87
N THR A 264 0.90 30.54 23.00
CA THR A 264 0.11 29.96 24.10
C THR A 264 -1.34 29.72 23.70
N LYS A 265 -1.96 30.63 22.94
CA LYS A 265 -3.33 30.45 22.42
C LYS A 265 -3.43 29.23 21.49
N ASP A 266 -2.46 29.06 20.59
CA ASP A 266 -2.42 27.90 19.71
C ASP A 266 -2.27 26.62 20.53
N ALA A 267 -1.42 26.64 21.56
CA ALA A 267 -1.23 25.51 22.46
C ALA A 267 -2.47 25.17 23.30
N ASP A 268 -3.18 26.18 23.80
CA ASP A 268 -4.45 26.01 24.49
C ASP A 268 -5.51 25.40 23.56
N THR A 269 -5.58 25.88 22.33
CA THR A 269 -6.49 25.35 21.30
C THR A 269 -6.20 23.88 21.01
N MET A 270 -4.92 23.50 20.87
CA MET A 270 -4.53 22.09 20.70
C MET A 270 -4.95 21.21 21.88
N CYS A 271 -4.78 21.69 23.11
CA CYS A 271 -5.18 20.96 24.32
C CYS A 271 -6.70 20.84 24.44
N GLN A 272 -7.47 21.80 23.90
CA GLN A 272 -8.94 21.71 23.84
C GLN A 272 -9.40 20.71 22.78
N LEU A 273 -8.76 20.71 21.61
CA LEU A 273 -9.09 19.82 20.50
C LEU A 273 -8.72 18.36 20.76
N ARG A 274 -7.55 18.13 21.38
CA ARG A 274 -7.07 16.81 21.78
C ARG A 274 -6.50 16.84 23.20
N PRO A 275 -7.37 16.72 24.23
CA PRO A 275 -6.95 16.77 25.63
C PRO A 275 -5.91 15.71 26.01
N LEU A 276 -5.94 14.55 25.35
CA LEU A 276 -5.05 13.43 25.63
C LEU A 276 -3.77 13.41 24.77
N TRP A 277 -3.51 14.42 23.93
CA TRP A 277 -2.33 14.44 23.06
C TRP A 277 -1.11 14.98 23.82
N PRO A 278 -0.11 14.15 24.18
CA PRO A 278 0.98 14.59 25.07
C PRO A 278 1.81 15.73 24.47
N ARG A 279 1.96 15.75 23.14
CA ARG A 279 2.75 16.77 22.45
C ARG A 279 2.11 18.16 22.52
N ALA A 280 0.77 18.28 22.57
CA ALA A 280 0.11 19.58 22.76
C ALA A 280 0.48 20.22 24.08
N HIS A 281 0.42 19.44 25.17
CA HIS A 281 0.76 19.91 26.51
C HIS A 281 2.24 20.26 26.62
N TYR A 282 3.11 19.55 25.89
CA TYR A 282 4.54 19.85 25.87
C TYR A 282 4.80 21.21 25.23
N ILE A 283 4.20 21.45 24.06
CA ILE A 283 4.30 22.74 23.36
C ILE A 283 3.72 23.87 24.23
N LYS A 284 2.61 23.62 24.94
CA LYS A 284 2.03 24.56 25.89
C LYS A 284 3.00 24.91 27.02
N ALA A 285 3.62 23.91 27.64
CA ALA A 285 4.57 24.10 28.72
C ALA A 285 5.78 24.95 28.25
N VAL A 286 6.37 24.62 27.11
CA VAL A 286 7.50 25.38 26.53
C VAL A 286 7.09 26.82 26.19
N ALA A 287 5.90 27.03 25.63
CA ALA A 287 5.40 28.36 25.31
C ALA A 287 5.19 29.23 26.56
N LEU A 288 4.62 28.65 27.63
CA LEU A 288 4.42 29.31 28.92
C LEU A 288 5.74 29.62 29.63
N MET A 289 6.72 28.71 29.56
CA MET A 289 8.07 28.96 30.07
C MET A 289 8.71 30.15 29.40
N LYS A 290 8.72 30.18 28.06
CA LYS A 290 9.26 31.32 27.32
C LYS A 290 8.50 32.61 27.61
N ALA A 291 7.20 32.54 27.91
CA ALA A 291 6.34 33.65 28.32
C ALA A 291 6.56 34.13 29.76
N GLY A 292 7.41 33.47 30.55
CA GLY A 292 7.68 33.84 31.94
C GLY A 292 6.57 33.43 32.92
N ARG A 293 5.79 32.39 32.60
CA ARG A 293 4.71 31.82 33.44
C ARG A 293 5.09 30.41 33.92
N PRO A 294 6.07 30.25 34.81
CA PRO A 294 6.63 28.96 35.18
C PRO A 294 5.64 28.06 35.96
N GLU A 295 4.75 28.65 36.76
CA GLU A 295 3.74 27.89 37.53
C GLU A 295 2.80 27.09 36.63
N GLU A 296 2.26 27.74 35.59
CA GLU A 296 1.35 27.09 34.64
C GLU A 296 2.09 26.15 33.69
N ALA A 297 3.36 26.44 33.40
CA ALA A 297 4.21 25.55 32.60
C ALA A 297 4.49 24.23 33.33
N LEU A 298 4.78 24.28 34.63
CA LEU A 298 5.00 23.09 35.45
C LEU A 298 3.76 22.19 35.44
N GLN A 299 2.56 22.77 35.57
CA GLN A 299 1.30 22.02 35.48
C GLN A 299 1.17 21.29 34.13
N ALA A 300 1.48 21.97 33.02
CA ALA A 300 1.43 21.37 31.69
C ALA A 300 2.50 20.26 31.51
N TYR A 301 3.71 20.42 32.08
CA TYR A 301 4.74 19.38 32.08
C TYR A 301 4.34 18.16 32.90
N LEU A 302 3.75 18.34 34.08
CA LEU A 302 3.24 17.24 34.90
C LEU A 302 2.16 16.45 34.15
N PHE A 303 1.30 17.16 33.43
CA PHE A 303 0.29 16.54 32.58
C PHE A 303 0.90 15.72 31.43
N CYS A 304 1.94 16.23 30.75
CA CYS A 304 2.69 15.48 29.74
C CYS A 304 3.29 14.19 30.29
N VAL A 305 3.96 14.27 31.44
CA VAL A 305 4.58 13.12 32.10
C VAL A 305 3.50 12.12 32.51
N ALA A 306 2.31 12.59 32.89
CA ALA A 306 1.20 11.71 33.19
C ALA A 306 0.64 10.97 31.99
N LEU A 307 0.59 11.62 30.83
CA LEU A 307 0.14 10.98 29.60
C LEU A 307 1.21 10.06 28.98
N LYS A 308 2.50 10.43 29.06
CA LYS A 308 3.64 9.64 28.54
C LYS A 308 4.77 9.59 29.58
N PRO A 309 4.72 8.64 30.54
CA PRO A 309 5.72 8.51 31.60
C PRO A 309 7.13 8.25 31.08
N ASP A 310 7.28 7.64 29.91
CA ASP A 310 8.59 7.28 29.35
C ASP A 310 9.30 8.45 28.64
N TRP A 311 8.70 9.64 28.60
CA TRP A 311 9.28 10.78 27.88
C TRP A 311 10.36 11.50 28.71
N SER A 312 11.58 10.96 28.68
CA SER A 312 12.73 11.44 29.47
C SER A 312 13.11 12.91 29.25
N ALA A 313 12.96 13.43 28.03
CA ALA A 313 13.23 14.83 27.72
C ALA A 313 12.34 15.80 28.53
N VAL A 314 11.07 15.46 28.69
CA VAL A 314 10.10 16.28 29.46
C VAL A 314 10.42 16.23 30.95
N LYS A 315 10.84 15.07 31.46
CA LYS A 315 11.26 14.90 32.85
C LYS A 315 12.45 15.81 33.21
N LEU A 316 13.44 15.92 32.32
CA LEU A 316 14.61 16.78 32.51
C LEU A 316 14.26 18.27 32.44
N GLU A 317 13.30 18.67 31.61
CA GLU A 317 12.86 20.07 31.53
C GLU A 317 12.04 20.47 32.76
N ALA A 318 11.15 19.61 33.24
CA ALA A 318 10.41 19.83 34.49
C ALA A 318 11.35 19.99 35.72
N GLN A 319 12.48 19.27 35.73
CA GLN A 319 13.49 19.33 36.81
C GLN A 319 14.34 20.61 36.80
N LYS A 320 14.58 21.23 35.63
CA LYS A 320 15.35 22.48 35.55
C LYS A 320 14.60 23.64 36.21
N ASP A 321 13.27 23.62 36.16
CA ASP A 321 12.40 24.69 36.64
C ASP A 321 12.29 24.77 38.17
N GLU A 322 12.55 23.66 38.88
CA GLU A 322 12.62 23.64 40.35
C GLU A 322 13.78 24.48 40.91
N SER A 323 14.80 24.78 40.07
CA SER A 323 16.08 25.33 40.55
C SER A 323 16.21 26.86 40.50
N SER A 324 15.32 27.62 39.83
CA SER A 324 15.64 29.04 39.52
C SER A 324 14.76 30.19 40.02
N SER A 325 13.49 30.05 40.48
CA SER A 325 12.80 31.27 40.96
C SER A 325 11.55 31.20 41.87
N MET A 326 11.13 30.05 42.42
CA MET A 326 9.90 30.02 43.25
C MET A 326 10.09 30.22 44.75
N LEU A 327 11.31 30.19 45.27
CA LEU A 327 11.57 30.26 46.73
C LEU A 327 11.58 31.69 47.34
N GLN A 328 11.30 32.75 46.58
CA GLN A 328 11.40 34.14 47.11
C GLN A 328 10.12 34.99 47.07
N LYS A 329 8.96 34.48 46.62
CA LYS A 329 7.74 35.32 46.53
C LYS A 329 6.43 34.66 46.99
N SER A 330 6.47 33.72 47.93
CA SER A 330 5.27 33.01 48.43
C SER A 330 4.36 33.83 49.38
N GLU A 331 4.68 35.08 49.73
CA GLU A 331 3.82 35.88 50.63
C GLU A 331 2.61 36.56 49.95
N LYS A 332 2.31 36.33 48.67
CA LYS A 332 1.17 36.95 47.97
C LYS A 332 0.18 36.02 47.24
N LEU A 333 0.28 34.70 47.38
CA LEU A 333 -0.64 33.77 46.69
C LEU A 333 -1.98 33.49 47.41
N ASN A 334 -2.28 34.14 48.53
CA ASN A 334 -3.57 33.98 49.24
C ASN A 334 -4.78 34.70 48.57
N SER A 335 -4.80 34.94 47.26
CA SER A 335 -5.94 35.69 46.66
C SER A 335 -6.35 35.38 45.21
N VAL A 336 -5.84 34.35 44.53
CA VAL A 336 -6.35 33.97 43.20
C VAL A 336 -6.75 32.50 43.21
N GLY A 337 -8.05 32.26 43.36
CA GLY A 337 -8.63 30.95 43.59
C GLY A 337 -8.49 29.98 42.42
N LEU A 338 -8.04 28.77 42.73
CA LEU A 338 -8.09 27.56 41.90
C LEU A 338 -9.53 27.03 41.65
N SER A 339 -10.57 27.84 41.87
CA SER A 339 -11.97 27.40 41.82
C SER A 339 -12.61 27.38 40.42
N SER A 340 -11.99 27.98 39.39
CA SER A 340 -12.70 28.22 38.12
C SER A 340 -12.51 27.14 37.03
N HIS A 341 -11.54 26.22 37.15
CA HIS A 341 -11.30 25.20 36.11
C HIS A 341 -11.75 23.78 36.48
N PHE A 342 -12.25 23.57 37.71
CA PHE A 342 -12.74 22.28 38.19
C PHE A 342 -14.16 22.35 38.80
N ALA A 343 -15.04 23.22 38.32
CA ALA A 343 -16.44 23.23 38.73
C ALA A 343 -17.29 22.20 37.95
N PRO A 344 -18.29 21.54 38.58
CA PRO A 344 -19.15 20.57 37.89
C PRO A 344 -20.09 21.28 36.89
N LEU A 345 -20.10 20.85 35.64
CA LEU A 345 -21.14 21.21 34.66
C LEU A 345 -22.46 20.57 35.07
N SER A 346 -23.14 21.18 36.03
CA SER A 346 -24.50 20.84 36.43
C SER A 346 -25.19 22.07 37.00
N ARG A 347 -25.89 22.84 36.15
CA ARG A 347 -26.96 23.74 36.63
C ARG A 347 -28.04 23.92 35.56
N LYS A 348 -29.16 23.23 35.83
CA LYS A 348 -30.48 23.47 35.22
C LYS A 348 -30.81 24.96 35.31
N ARG A 349 -31.07 25.62 34.17
CA ARG A 349 -31.64 26.98 34.14
C ARG A 349 -33.13 26.88 34.52
N LYS A 350 -33.52 27.49 35.65
CA LYS A 350 -34.90 27.93 35.88
C LYS A 350 -35.05 29.33 35.30
N TRP A 351 -35.92 29.46 34.30
CA TRP A 351 -36.36 30.75 33.77
C TRP A 351 -37.38 31.39 34.73
N PRO A 352 -37.41 32.73 34.86
CA PRO A 352 -38.48 33.43 35.55
C PRO A 352 -39.78 33.47 34.72
N GLU A 353 -40.91 33.28 35.39
CA GLU A 353 -42.25 33.36 34.83
C GLU A 353 -42.72 34.80 34.58
N ASN A 354 -43.53 34.91 33.52
CA ASN A 354 -44.58 35.88 33.19
C ASN A 354 -44.39 36.86 32.00
N MET A 355 -45.17 36.55 30.94
CA MET A 355 -45.76 37.37 29.85
C MET A 355 -44.86 37.73 28.65
N LYS A 356 -45.20 37.48 27.36
CA LYS A 356 -46.37 36.87 26.68
C LYS A 356 -45.93 36.37 25.27
N THR A 357 -46.40 35.17 24.92
CA THR A 357 -46.81 34.63 23.58
C THR A 357 -46.09 35.05 22.28
N SER A 358 -45.33 34.12 21.66
CA SER A 358 -45.50 33.63 20.26
C SER A 358 -44.45 32.53 19.91
N GLU A 359 -44.84 31.53 19.14
CA GLU A 359 -44.20 30.22 18.84
C GLU A 359 -42.81 30.24 18.15
N PRO A 360 -42.02 29.12 18.18
CA PRO A 360 -40.65 29.05 17.63
C PRO A 360 -40.55 28.33 16.26
N PRO A 361 -39.50 28.58 15.43
CA PRO A 361 -39.06 27.62 14.43
C PRO A 361 -37.89 26.76 14.94
N ASN A 362 -38.11 25.47 14.72
CA ASN A 362 -37.38 24.25 15.06
C ASN A 362 -35.85 24.25 14.82
N LYS A 363 -35.10 23.70 15.80
CA LYS A 363 -33.70 23.27 15.68
C LYS A 363 -33.65 21.82 15.17
N GLN A 364 -32.74 21.54 14.23
CA GLN A 364 -32.06 20.24 14.15
C GLN A 364 -30.56 20.49 14.01
N LEU A 365 -29.82 20.29 15.11
CA LEU A 365 -28.38 20.07 15.07
C LEU A 365 -28.21 18.55 15.05
N LYS A 366 -27.60 18.03 13.98
CA LYS A 366 -27.26 16.61 13.84
C LYS A 366 -25.99 16.31 14.65
N GLU A 367 -26.02 15.18 15.34
CA GLU A 367 -24.90 14.57 16.05
C GLU A 367 -23.92 13.95 15.04
N ASP A 368 -22.66 14.38 15.06
CA ASP A 368 -21.59 13.81 14.23
C ASP A 368 -20.82 12.72 15.00
N ASN A 369 -20.89 11.49 14.49
CA ASN A 369 -20.08 10.35 14.92
C ASN A 369 -18.60 10.56 14.52
N PHE A 370 -17.67 10.52 15.48
CA PHE A 370 -16.24 10.71 15.23
C PHE A 370 -15.62 9.49 14.52
N SER A 371 -15.32 9.63 13.23
CA SER A 371 -14.63 8.66 12.38
C SER A 371 -13.32 9.29 11.90
N TRP A 372 -12.18 8.71 12.28
CA TRP A 372 -10.82 9.18 11.93
C TRP A 372 -10.45 9.04 10.44
N GLU A 373 -11.39 8.64 9.59
CA GLU A 373 -11.14 8.28 8.20
C GLU A 373 -11.66 9.39 7.27
N ARG A 374 -10.78 9.94 6.42
CA ARG A 374 -11.19 10.90 5.38
C ARG A 374 -12.22 10.24 4.46
N ARG A 375 -13.43 10.79 4.42
CA ARG A 375 -14.49 10.36 3.50
C ARG A 375 -14.56 11.29 2.30
N VAL A 376 -14.69 10.70 1.11
CA VAL A 376 -14.91 11.46 -0.12
C VAL A 376 -16.36 11.97 -0.13
N PRO A 377 -16.61 13.27 -0.34
CA PRO A 377 -17.97 13.79 -0.52
C PRO A 377 -18.63 13.18 -1.76
N LEU A 378 -19.78 12.54 -1.60
CA LEU A 378 -20.47 11.82 -2.69
C LEU A 378 -20.81 12.73 -3.89
N GLN A 379 -21.02 14.02 -3.66
CA GLN A 379 -21.32 14.98 -4.73
C GLN A 379 -20.11 15.29 -5.64
N LEU A 380 -18.89 14.97 -5.19
CA LEU A 380 -17.65 15.21 -5.93
C LEU A 380 -17.11 13.95 -6.60
N LEU A 381 -17.77 12.81 -6.39
CA LEU A 381 -17.43 11.55 -7.02
C LEU A 381 -17.98 11.54 -8.45
N ASP A 382 -17.07 11.47 -9.42
CA ASP A 382 -17.41 11.36 -10.84
C ASP A 382 -16.59 10.24 -11.48
N SER A 383 -17.27 9.31 -12.16
CA SER A 383 -16.63 8.21 -12.89
C SER A 383 -15.68 8.69 -13.99
N VAL A 384 -15.91 9.89 -14.54
CA VAL A 384 -15.09 10.48 -15.60
C VAL A 384 -13.66 10.78 -15.11
N ASP A 385 -13.49 11.06 -13.81
CA ASP A 385 -12.16 11.27 -13.22
C ASP A 385 -11.29 10.00 -13.26
N PHE A 386 -11.89 8.84 -13.54
CA PHE A 386 -11.25 7.52 -13.55
C PHE A 386 -11.22 6.90 -14.95
N GLU A 387 -11.31 7.70 -16.00
CA GLU A 387 -11.21 7.21 -17.37
C GLU A 387 -9.77 7.13 -17.87
N CYS A 388 -9.46 6.02 -18.54
CA CYS A 388 -8.19 5.86 -19.24
C CYS A 388 -8.22 6.63 -20.56
N SER A 389 -7.29 7.57 -20.72
CA SER A 389 -7.13 8.40 -21.94
C SER A 389 -6.87 7.60 -23.24
N LEU A 390 -6.56 6.31 -23.16
CA LEU A 390 -6.32 5.46 -24.32
C LEU A 390 -7.56 4.71 -24.79
N CYS A 391 -8.39 4.23 -23.86
CA CYS A 391 -9.60 3.47 -24.20
C CYS A 391 -10.89 4.24 -23.94
N MET A 392 -10.82 5.41 -23.30
CA MET A 392 -11.96 6.25 -22.90
C MET A 392 -13.02 5.46 -22.11
N ARG A 393 -12.55 4.58 -21.23
CA ARG A 393 -13.36 3.73 -20.34
C ARG A 393 -12.76 3.81 -18.95
N LEU A 394 -13.54 3.43 -17.93
CA LEU A 394 -13.07 3.29 -16.56
C LEU A 394 -11.76 2.48 -16.50
N PHE A 395 -10.82 2.95 -15.68
CA PHE A 395 -9.56 2.27 -15.42
C PHE A 395 -9.78 0.81 -15.02
N TYR A 396 -9.03 -0.08 -15.66
CA TYR A 396 -8.94 -1.49 -15.29
C TYR A 396 -7.47 -1.85 -15.11
N GLU A 397 -7.11 -2.29 -13.90
CA GLU A 397 -5.72 -2.48 -13.47
C GLU A 397 -4.87 -1.23 -13.75
N PRO A 398 -5.17 -0.09 -13.10
CA PRO A 398 -4.51 1.18 -13.39
C PRO A 398 -3.01 1.12 -13.08
N VAL A 399 -2.17 1.59 -13.98
CA VAL A 399 -0.71 1.67 -13.81
C VAL A 399 -0.26 3.10 -14.04
N THR A 400 0.51 3.62 -13.09
CA THR A 400 1.10 4.95 -13.18
C THR A 400 2.54 4.81 -13.64
N THR A 401 2.86 5.48 -14.73
CA THR A 401 4.20 5.54 -15.31
C THR A 401 5.09 6.49 -14.48
N PRO A 402 6.44 6.39 -14.54
CA PRO A 402 7.33 7.32 -13.86
C PRO A 402 7.06 8.78 -14.20
N CYS A 403 6.57 9.05 -15.41
CA CYS A 403 6.21 10.39 -15.84
C CYS A 403 5.00 11.01 -15.11
N GLY A 404 4.29 10.23 -14.28
CA GLY A 404 3.13 10.66 -13.49
C GLY A 404 1.76 10.39 -14.13
N HIS A 405 1.72 9.84 -15.35
CA HIS A 405 0.48 9.55 -16.06
C HIS A 405 -0.02 8.12 -15.80
N THR A 406 -1.33 7.97 -15.65
CA THR A 406 -2.01 6.70 -15.35
C THR A 406 -2.81 6.19 -16.54
N PHE A 407 -2.72 4.88 -16.80
CA PHE A 407 -3.43 4.17 -17.87
C PHE A 407 -3.93 2.81 -17.37
N CYS A 408 -4.84 2.15 -18.08
CA CYS A 408 -5.03 0.70 -17.89
C CYS A 408 -3.74 -0.04 -18.26
N LEU A 409 -3.35 -1.06 -17.49
CA LEU A 409 -2.15 -1.88 -17.74
C LEU A 409 -2.05 -2.31 -19.21
N LYS A 410 -3.09 -2.97 -19.73
CA LYS A 410 -3.11 -3.49 -21.11
C LYS A 410 -3.11 -2.40 -22.17
N CYS A 411 -3.68 -1.23 -21.87
CA CYS A 411 -3.66 -0.10 -22.81
C CYS A 411 -2.25 0.47 -22.94
N LEU A 412 -1.56 0.65 -21.82
CA LEU A 412 -0.17 1.11 -21.81
C LEU A 412 0.74 0.12 -22.54
N GLU A 413 0.67 -1.18 -22.22
CA GLU A 413 1.49 -2.20 -22.88
C GLU A 413 1.30 -2.24 -24.39
N ARG A 414 0.05 -2.10 -24.86
CA ARG A 414 -0.25 -2.02 -26.29
C ARG A 414 0.38 -0.79 -26.95
N CYS A 415 0.36 0.37 -26.31
CA CYS A 415 1.01 1.56 -26.85
C CYS A 415 2.54 1.40 -26.90
N LEU A 416 3.11 0.81 -25.85
CA LEU A 416 4.55 0.59 -25.73
C LEU A 416 5.08 -0.47 -26.69
N ASP A 417 4.21 -1.29 -27.29
CA ASP A 417 4.61 -2.11 -28.44
C ASP A 417 5.08 -1.26 -29.61
N HIS A 418 4.43 -0.14 -29.91
CA HIS A 418 4.76 0.64 -31.10
C HIS A 418 5.78 1.72 -30.82
N ASN A 419 5.71 2.35 -29.63
CA ASN A 419 6.55 3.48 -29.27
C ASN A 419 6.88 3.41 -27.77
N PRO A 420 8.16 3.37 -27.36
CA PRO A 420 8.54 3.28 -25.96
C PRO A 420 8.28 4.56 -25.14
N ASN A 421 7.57 5.54 -25.70
CA ASN A 421 7.29 6.82 -25.04
C ASN A 421 5.88 6.85 -24.44
N CYS A 422 5.70 7.67 -23.40
CA CYS A 422 4.39 7.93 -22.80
C CYS A 422 3.41 8.51 -23.85
N PRO A 423 2.20 7.95 -24.00
CA PRO A 423 1.21 8.45 -24.96
C PRO A 423 0.76 9.90 -24.74
N LEU A 424 0.86 10.41 -23.50
CA LEU A 424 0.42 11.76 -23.15
C LEU A 424 1.54 12.79 -23.23
N CYS A 425 2.67 12.54 -22.55
CA CYS A 425 3.76 13.53 -22.45
C CYS A 425 4.98 13.24 -23.33
N LYS A 426 5.01 12.13 -24.06
CA LYS A 426 6.12 11.69 -24.94
C LYS A 426 7.46 11.42 -24.24
N GLU A 427 7.50 11.38 -22.91
CA GLU A 427 8.69 10.99 -22.16
C GLU A 427 9.03 9.51 -22.42
N ASN A 428 10.32 9.18 -22.50
CA ASN A 428 10.79 7.83 -22.78
C ASN A 428 10.59 6.91 -21.56
N LEU A 429 9.99 5.74 -21.77
CA LEU A 429 9.66 4.74 -20.75
C LEU A 429 10.45 3.43 -20.93
N SER A 430 11.54 3.43 -21.72
CA SER A 430 12.32 2.24 -22.05
C SER A 430 12.95 1.55 -20.83
N GLU A 431 13.41 2.31 -19.84
CA GLU A 431 14.00 1.75 -18.61
C GLU A 431 12.96 0.98 -17.78
N SER A 432 11.71 1.44 -17.77
CA SER A 432 10.58 0.75 -17.12
C SER A 432 10.10 -0.47 -17.92
N LEU A 433 10.36 -0.52 -19.24
CA LEU A 433 10.02 -1.65 -20.12
C LEU A 433 10.91 -2.88 -19.89
N VAL A 434 12.19 -2.67 -19.54
CA VAL A 434 13.17 -3.76 -19.35
C VAL A 434 12.76 -4.72 -18.23
N THR A 435 12.16 -4.17 -17.17
CA THR A 435 11.81 -4.95 -15.98
C THR A 435 10.42 -5.58 -16.06
N ARG A 436 9.54 -5.09 -16.96
CA ARG A 436 8.11 -5.46 -17.07
C ARG A 436 7.38 -5.54 -15.72
N ALA A 437 7.87 -4.82 -14.73
CA ALA A 437 7.36 -4.83 -13.38
C ALA A 437 6.35 -3.69 -13.23
N TYR A 438 5.26 -3.74 -14.00
CA TYR A 438 4.15 -2.81 -13.84
C TYR A 438 3.29 -3.28 -12.67
N SER A 439 3.41 -2.59 -11.53
CA SER A 439 2.48 -2.81 -10.42
C SER A 439 1.27 -1.90 -10.59
N LYS A 440 0.10 -2.43 -10.20
CA LYS A 440 -1.13 -1.65 -10.14
C LYS A 440 -0.96 -0.46 -9.18
N THR A 441 -1.51 0.68 -9.53
CA THR A 441 -1.56 1.88 -8.69
C THR A 441 -2.58 1.63 -7.59
N LEU A 442 -2.09 1.17 -6.45
CA LEU A 442 -2.92 0.59 -5.39
C LEU A 442 -3.95 1.59 -4.86
N ILE A 443 -3.57 2.87 -4.72
CA ILE A 443 -4.50 3.91 -4.25
C ILE A 443 -5.69 4.08 -5.20
N ILE A 444 -5.48 4.04 -6.52
CA ILE A 444 -6.57 4.16 -7.50
C ILE A 444 -7.41 2.87 -7.51
N GLU A 445 -6.79 1.70 -7.42
CA GLU A 445 -7.51 0.42 -7.34
C GLU A 445 -8.42 0.35 -6.10
N GLU A 446 -7.92 0.77 -4.93
CA GLU A 446 -8.69 0.83 -3.69
C GLU A 446 -9.81 1.89 -3.76
N ILE A 447 -9.58 3.05 -4.40
CA ILE A 447 -10.63 4.05 -4.65
C ILE A 447 -11.75 3.45 -5.52
N LEU A 448 -11.41 2.83 -6.64
CA LEU A 448 -12.37 2.23 -7.56
C LEU A 448 -13.20 1.16 -6.85
N GLN A 449 -12.56 0.29 -6.08
CA GLN A 449 -13.24 -0.75 -5.32
C GLN A 449 -14.19 -0.20 -4.24
N ARG A 450 -13.82 0.91 -3.59
CA ARG A 450 -14.59 1.48 -2.48
C ARG A 450 -15.75 2.36 -2.92
N TYR A 451 -15.59 3.07 -4.05
CA TYR A 451 -16.53 4.11 -4.47
C TYR A 451 -17.23 3.83 -5.81
N LEU A 452 -16.65 3.01 -6.69
CA LEU A 452 -17.16 2.70 -8.03
C LEU A 452 -17.19 1.17 -8.27
N SER A 453 -17.64 0.41 -7.28
CA SER A 453 -17.57 -1.05 -7.28
C SER A 453 -18.39 -1.69 -8.41
N ASP A 454 -19.56 -1.12 -8.70
CA ASP A 454 -20.50 -1.66 -9.68
C ASP A 454 -20.00 -1.40 -11.10
N GLU A 455 -19.50 -0.19 -11.38
CA GLU A 455 -18.88 0.18 -12.65
C GLU A 455 -17.59 -0.61 -12.88
N LEU A 456 -16.79 -0.85 -11.82
CA LEU A 456 -15.61 -1.69 -11.89
C LEU A 456 -15.96 -3.16 -12.18
N ALA A 457 -17.05 -3.68 -11.60
CA ALA A 457 -17.54 -5.02 -11.87
C ALA A 457 -17.99 -5.18 -13.32
N GLU A 458 -18.72 -4.22 -13.87
CA GLU A 458 -19.10 -4.23 -15.28
C GLU A 458 -17.86 -4.12 -16.19
N ARG A 459 -16.91 -3.25 -15.84
CA ARG A 459 -15.65 -3.11 -16.57
C ARG A 459 -14.83 -4.40 -16.58
N ARG A 460 -14.84 -5.15 -15.48
CA ARG A 460 -14.20 -6.48 -15.36
C ARG A 460 -14.91 -7.49 -16.26
N LYS A 461 -16.24 -7.53 -16.23
CA LYS A 461 -17.04 -8.45 -17.07
C LYS A 461 -16.76 -8.25 -18.55
N VAL A 462 -16.79 -7.00 -19.04
CA VAL A 462 -16.44 -6.67 -20.43
C VAL A 462 -15.02 -7.14 -20.77
N HIS A 463 -14.07 -6.98 -19.84
CA HIS A 463 -12.71 -7.46 -20.05
C HIS A 463 -12.63 -8.99 -20.18
N GLU A 464 -13.33 -9.72 -19.33
CA GLU A 464 -13.38 -11.18 -19.34
C GLU A 464 -14.03 -11.70 -20.63
N GLU A 465 -15.10 -11.06 -21.10
CA GLU A 465 -15.74 -11.36 -22.39
C GLU A 465 -14.77 -11.15 -23.57
N GLU A 466 -14.07 -10.01 -23.62
CA GLU A 466 -13.03 -9.73 -24.62
C GLU A 466 -11.90 -10.78 -24.60
N MET A 467 -11.48 -11.24 -23.41
CA MET A 467 -10.44 -12.27 -23.27
C MET A 467 -10.94 -13.66 -23.68
N ASN A 468 -12.19 -14.00 -23.35
CA ASN A 468 -12.81 -15.25 -23.76
C ASN A 468 -12.95 -15.34 -25.27
N GLU A 469 -13.34 -14.26 -25.94
CA GLU A 469 -13.41 -14.17 -27.40
C GLU A 469 -12.05 -14.44 -28.04
N LEU A 470 -10.99 -13.79 -27.54
CA LEU A 470 -9.61 -13.97 -28.02
C LEU A 470 -9.02 -15.36 -27.73
N SER A 471 -9.56 -16.07 -26.73
CA SER A 471 -9.11 -17.43 -26.39
C SER A 471 -9.68 -18.51 -27.32
N ASN A 472 -10.65 -18.17 -28.19
CA ASN A 472 -11.32 -19.11 -29.07
C ASN A 472 -10.46 -19.50 -30.28
N LEU A 473 -9.72 -20.61 -30.12
CA LEU A 473 -8.82 -21.16 -31.13
C LEU A 473 -9.50 -21.81 -32.35
N ASN A 474 -10.80 -21.58 -32.57
CA ASN A 474 -11.51 -22.02 -33.78
C ASN A 474 -12.05 -20.84 -34.61
N GLN A 475 -12.41 -19.73 -33.98
CA GLN A 475 -13.06 -18.59 -34.67
C GLN A 475 -12.09 -17.44 -34.97
N GLU A 476 -11.22 -17.09 -34.01
CA GLU A 476 -10.34 -15.91 -34.09
C GLU A 476 -8.88 -16.31 -33.86
N VAL A 477 -8.43 -17.35 -34.57
CA VAL A 477 -7.07 -17.85 -34.43
C VAL A 477 -6.07 -16.79 -34.88
N PRO A 478 -5.14 -16.34 -34.03
CA PRO A 478 -4.08 -15.45 -34.46
C PRO A 478 -3.15 -16.17 -35.44
N ILE A 479 -2.87 -15.56 -36.60
CA ILE A 479 -2.03 -16.13 -37.65
C ILE A 479 -0.72 -15.35 -37.77
N PHE A 480 0.39 -16.05 -37.55
CA PHE A 480 1.73 -15.61 -37.89
C PHE A 480 2.06 -16.02 -39.33
N VAL A 481 2.35 -15.04 -40.18
CA VAL A 481 2.67 -15.29 -41.60
C VAL A 481 4.17 -15.23 -41.79
N CYS A 482 4.82 -16.37 -42.02
CA CYS A 482 6.28 -16.44 -42.17
C CYS A 482 6.76 -17.66 -42.94
N THR A 483 6.71 -18.85 -42.34
CA THR A 483 7.35 -20.06 -42.86
C THR A 483 6.46 -21.29 -42.69
N MET A 484 6.82 -22.38 -43.36
CA MET A 484 6.18 -23.68 -43.15
C MET A 484 6.47 -24.18 -41.73
N ALA A 485 5.40 -24.58 -41.03
CA ALA A 485 5.48 -25.27 -39.75
C ALA A 485 4.78 -26.62 -39.87
N PHE A 486 5.25 -27.59 -39.08
CA PHE A 486 4.73 -28.95 -39.11
C PHE A 486 4.47 -29.45 -37.69
N PRO A 487 3.48 -30.36 -37.50
CA PRO A 487 3.26 -31.01 -36.22
C PRO A 487 4.54 -31.65 -35.68
N THR A 488 4.74 -31.58 -34.37
CA THR A 488 5.89 -32.11 -33.61
C THR A 488 7.24 -31.43 -33.86
N ILE A 489 7.33 -30.50 -34.81
CA ILE A 489 8.61 -29.86 -35.17
C ILE A 489 8.79 -28.54 -34.39
N PRO A 490 9.95 -28.35 -33.72
CA PRO A 490 10.30 -27.08 -33.11
C PRO A 490 10.39 -25.95 -34.14
N CYS A 491 9.88 -24.77 -33.79
CA CYS A 491 9.91 -23.59 -34.64
C CYS A 491 10.26 -22.36 -33.78
N PRO A 492 11.55 -22.12 -33.49
CA PRO A 492 11.97 -20.93 -32.75
C PRO A 492 11.78 -19.68 -33.61
N LEU A 493 11.12 -18.66 -33.05
CA LEU A 493 10.80 -17.41 -33.75
C LEU A 493 11.45 -16.21 -33.07
N HIS A 494 12.06 -15.35 -33.87
CA HIS A 494 12.48 -14.02 -33.43
C HIS A 494 11.42 -12.99 -33.84
N VAL A 495 10.65 -12.52 -32.86
CA VAL A 495 9.51 -11.62 -33.05
C VAL A 495 9.94 -10.19 -32.71
N PHE A 496 9.98 -9.33 -33.73
CA PHE A 496 10.34 -7.92 -33.59
C PHE A 496 9.24 -6.96 -34.06
N GLU A 497 8.40 -7.36 -35.00
CA GLU A 497 7.29 -6.53 -35.49
C GLU A 497 6.25 -6.25 -34.38
N PRO A 498 5.85 -4.98 -34.17
CA PRO A 498 4.91 -4.61 -33.10
C PRO A 498 3.60 -5.43 -33.08
N ARG A 499 3.01 -5.68 -34.25
CA ARG A 499 1.75 -6.45 -34.37
C ARG A 499 1.87 -7.88 -33.85
N TYR A 500 3.01 -8.53 -34.10
CA TYR A 500 3.24 -9.91 -33.65
C TYR A 500 3.69 -9.96 -32.19
N ARG A 501 4.32 -8.89 -31.67
CA ARG A 501 4.59 -8.77 -30.23
C ARG A 501 3.29 -8.71 -29.42
N LEU A 502 2.31 -7.93 -29.89
CA LEU A 502 0.96 -7.92 -29.33
C LEU A 502 0.29 -9.31 -29.43
N MET A 503 0.38 -9.95 -30.60
CA MET A 503 -0.19 -11.27 -30.84
C MET A 503 0.34 -12.31 -29.85
N ILE A 504 1.66 -12.43 -29.70
CA ILE A 504 2.28 -13.39 -28.76
C ILE A 504 1.88 -13.08 -27.32
N ARG A 505 1.86 -11.81 -26.91
CA ARG A 505 1.42 -11.44 -25.55
C ARG A 505 -0.02 -11.87 -25.29
N ARG A 506 -0.94 -11.62 -26.21
CA ARG A 506 -2.34 -12.05 -26.09
C ARG A 506 -2.48 -13.57 -26.02
N SER A 507 -1.73 -14.32 -26.81
CA SER A 507 -1.70 -15.79 -26.69
C SER A 507 -1.25 -16.25 -25.30
N LEU A 508 -0.30 -15.54 -24.67
CA LEU A 508 0.11 -15.84 -23.29
C LEU A 508 -0.94 -15.42 -22.25
N GLU A 509 -1.52 -14.22 -22.39
CA GLU A 509 -2.51 -13.65 -21.45
C GLU A 509 -3.83 -14.43 -21.43
N THR A 510 -4.31 -14.85 -22.61
CA THR A 510 -5.52 -15.69 -22.73
C THR A 510 -5.31 -17.10 -22.20
N GLY A 511 -4.06 -17.49 -21.92
CA GLY A 511 -3.70 -18.84 -21.48
C GLY A 511 -3.67 -19.88 -22.60
N THR A 512 -4.09 -19.53 -23.82
CA THR A 512 -4.07 -20.45 -24.98
C THR A 512 -2.65 -20.92 -25.30
N LYS A 513 -1.67 -20.00 -25.18
CA LYS A 513 -0.28 -20.19 -25.58
C LYS A 513 -0.13 -20.78 -26.99
N GLN A 514 -1.10 -20.50 -27.87
CA GLN A 514 -1.18 -21.07 -29.21
C GLN A 514 -1.47 -19.99 -30.24
N PHE A 515 -0.98 -20.21 -31.47
CA PHE A 515 -1.26 -19.39 -32.64
C PHE A 515 -0.99 -20.20 -33.92
N GLY A 516 -1.68 -19.87 -35.01
CA GLY A 516 -1.48 -20.53 -36.30
C GLY A 516 -0.27 -19.96 -37.04
N MET A 517 0.47 -20.82 -37.74
CA MET A 517 1.55 -20.43 -38.65
C MET A 517 1.16 -20.82 -40.08
N CYS A 518 1.24 -19.84 -40.98
CA CYS A 518 0.99 -20.00 -42.41
C CYS A 518 2.11 -19.36 -43.22
N ILE A 519 2.30 -19.84 -44.45
CA ILE A 519 3.11 -19.13 -45.44
C ILE A 519 2.31 -17.99 -46.07
N ALA A 520 3.02 -16.99 -46.57
CA ALA A 520 2.42 -15.87 -47.30
C ALA A 520 1.76 -16.35 -48.60
N ASP A 521 0.64 -15.71 -48.93
CA ASP A 521 -0.05 -15.85 -50.21
C ASP A 521 -0.30 -14.44 -50.77
N GLU A 522 0.10 -14.19 -52.02
CA GLU A 522 0.07 -12.83 -52.61
C GLU A 522 -1.35 -12.27 -52.77
N LEU A 523 -2.36 -13.13 -52.90
CA LEU A 523 -3.75 -12.72 -53.14
C LEU A 523 -4.56 -12.67 -51.85
N LYS A 524 -4.35 -13.65 -50.95
CA LYS A 524 -5.15 -13.82 -49.73
C LYS A 524 -4.44 -13.30 -48.47
N GLY A 525 -3.18 -12.90 -48.57
CA GLY A 525 -2.30 -12.59 -47.44
C GLY A 525 -1.60 -13.84 -46.90
N PHE A 526 -2.33 -14.93 -46.66
CA PHE A 526 -1.78 -16.20 -46.20
C PHE A 526 -2.51 -17.43 -46.74
N ALA A 527 -1.79 -18.55 -46.78
CA ALA A 527 -2.26 -19.81 -47.33
C ALA A 527 -3.47 -20.40 -46.59
N ASP A 528 -4.28 -21.20 -47.32
CA ASP A 528 -5.50 -21.84 -46.78
C ASP A 528 -5.22 -22.99 -45.80
N TYR A 529 -3.95 -23.37 -45.61
CA TYR A 529 -3.53 -24.44 -44.74
C TYR A 529 -2.35 -24.00 -43.89
N GLY A 530 -2.29 -24.48 -42.65
CA GLY A 530 -1.24 -24.13 -41.72
C GLY A 530 -1.07 -25.13 -40.59
N CYS A 531 -0.18 -24.79 -39.67
CA CYS A 531 0.06 -25.58 -38.47
C CYS A 531 -0.10 -24.70 -37.23
N MET A 532 -0.88 -25.17 -36.26
CA MET A 532 -0.99 -24.58 -34.95
C MET A 532 0.31 -24.78 -34.20
N LEU A 533 0.91 -23.70 -33.74
CA LEU A 533 2.10 -23.70 -32.89
C LEU A 533 1.69 -23.49 -31.43
N SER A 534 2.36 -24.20 -30.53
CA SER A 534 2.26 -24.01 -29.09
C SER A 534 3.55 -23.42 -28.54
N VAL A 535 3.42 -22.37 -27.75
CA VAL A 535 4.51 -21.64 -27.10
C VAL A 535 4.99 -22.42 -25.88
N ARG A 536 6.28 -22.77 -25.89
CA ARG A 536 6.95 -23.45 -24.78
C ARG A 536 7.59 -22.45 -23.82
N ASP A 537 8.35 -21.51 -24.37
CA ASP A 537 9.07 -20.49 -23.61
C ASP A 537 9.15 -19.19 -24.40
N VAL A 538 9.24 -18.07 -23.69
CA VAL A 538 9.41 -16.74 -24.30
C VAL A 538 10.45 -15.94 -23.54
N LYS A 539 11.47 -15.50 -24.27
CA LYS A 539 12.50 -14.58 -23.78
C LYS A 539 12.26 -13.20 -24.36
N PHE A 540 11.90 -12.25 -23.51
CA PHE A 540 11.70 -10.86 -23.89
C PHE A 540 13.00 -10.07 -23.75
N PHE A 541 13.21 -9.12 -24.67
CA PHE A 541 14.34 -8.20 -24.68
C PHE A 541 13.91 -6.78 -24.23
N PRO A 542 14.86 -5.96 -23.75
CA PRO A 542 14.63 -4.57 -23.33
C PRO A 542 13.93 -3.68 -24.36
N ASP A 543 14.17 -3.95 -25.65
CA ASP A 543 13.61 -3.19 -26.77
C ASP A 543 12.23 -3.70 -27.24
N GLY A 544 11.63 -4.59 -26.45
CA GLY A 544 10.33 -5.19 -26.73
C GLY A 544 10.39 -6.42 -27.63
N ARG A 545 11.51 -6.73 -28.30
CA ARG A 545 11.65 -7.95 -29.10
C ARG A 545 11.50 -9.19 -28.23
N SER A 546 11.21 -10.33 -28.85
CA SER A 546 11.19 -11.61 -28.15
C SER A 546 11.70 -12.75 -29.00
N VAL A 547 12.40 -13.69 -28.37
CA VAL A 547 12.60 -15.04 -28.91
C VAL A 547 11.54 -15.93 -28.30
N VAL A 548 10.74 -16.57 -29.16
CA VAL A 548 9.61 -17.41 -28.79
C VAL A 548 9.94 -18.83 -29.23
N ASP A 549 10.12 -19.74 -28.27
CA ASP A 549 10.28 -21.16 -28.55
C ASP A 549 8.91 -21.80 -28.72
N THR A 550 8.69 -22.46 -29.87
CA THR A 550 7.41 -23.09 -30.19
C THR A 550 7.59 -24.48 -30.75
N ILE A 551 6.51 -25.28 -30.68
CA ILE A 551 6.41 -26.57 -31.36
C ILE A 551 5.08 -26.66 -32.11
N GLY A 552 5.10 -27.24 -33.30
CA GLY A 552 3.86 -27.55 -34.01
C GLY A 552 3.03 -28.62 -33.31
N VAL A 553 1.72 -28.43 -33.27
CA VAL A 553 0.78 -29.30 -32.54
C VAL A 553 -0.20 -29.99 -33.47
N ALA A 554 -0.91 -29.20 -34.29
CA ALA A 554 -1.99 -29.69 -35.13
C ALA A 554 -2.02 -28.97 -36.46
N ARG A 555 -2.56 -29.63 -37.49
CA ARG A 555 -2.80 -29.01 -38.80
C ARG A 555 -4.19 -28.39 -38.83
N PHE A 556 -4.35 -27.37 -39.64
CA PHE A 556 -5.65 -26.75 -39.85
C PHE A 556 -5.83 -26.28 -41.29
N LYS A 557 -7.11 -26.12 -41.64
CA LYS A 557 -7.59 -25.46 -42.85
C LYS A 557 -8.27 -24.15 -42.47
N VAL A 558 -8.00 -23.10 -43.22
CA VAL A 558 -8.64 -21.79 -43.08
C VAL A 558 -10.01 -21.84 -43.74
N LEU A 559 -11.05 -21.50 -42.96
CA LEU A 559 -12.41 -21.36 -43.44
C LEU A 559 -12.72 -19.92 -43.85
N SER A 560 -12.18 -18.95 -43.11
CA SER A 560 -12.26 -17.53 -43.46
C SER A 560 -11.07 -16.74 -42.91
N HIS A 561 -10.61 -15.77 -43.69
CA HIS A 561 -9.53 -14.84 -43.34
C HIS A 561 -10.09 -13.63 -42.60
N GLY A 562 -9.34 -13.14 -41.62
CA GLY A 562 -9.67 -11.96 -40.82
C GLY A 562 -8.42 -11.16 -40.47
N GLN A 563 -8.62 -10.03 -39.80
CA GLN A 563 -7.55 -9.19 -39.31
C GLN A 563 -7.98 -8.48 -38.04
N ARG A 564 -7.11 -8.45 -37.02
CA ARG A 564 -7.35 -7.77 -35.74
C ARG A 564 -6.09 -7.07 -35.29
N ASP A 565 -6.22 -5.79 -34.95
CA ASP A 565 -5.13 -4.97 -34.40
C ASP A 565 -3.80 -5.06 -35.19
N GLY A 566 -3.90 -5.21 -36.52
CA GLY A 566 -2.76 -5.22 -37.44
C GLY A 566 -2.17 -6.60 -37.78
N TYR A 567 -2.55 -7.68 -37.09
CA TYR A 567 -2.15 -9.04 -37.44
C TYR A 567 -3.34 -9.85 -38.01
N HIS A 568 -3.04 -10.91 -38.76
CA HIS A 568 -4.05 -11.75 -39.40
C HIS A 568 -4.75 -12.65 -38.38
N THR A 569 -6.05 -12.86 -38.55
CA THR A 569 -6.81 -13.87 -37.82
C THR A 569 -7.48 -14.84 -38.80
N ALA A 570 -7.89 -16.01 -38.32
CA ALA A 570 -8.60 -16.97 -39.13
C ALA A 570 -9.64 -17.74 -38.32
N LYS A 571 -10.77 -18.02 -38.97
CA LYS A 571 -11.63 -19.14 -38.58
C LYS A 571 -11.06 -20.39 -39.20
N ILE A 572 -10.89 -21.45 -38.40
CA ILE A 572 -10.22 -22.67 -38.84
C ILE A 572 -11.04 -23.93 -38.59
N GLU A 573 -10.67 -24.97 -39.30
CA GLU A 573 -11.05 -26.35 -39.07
C GLU A 573 -9.78 -27.17 -38.87
N TYR A 574 -9.68 -27.91 -37.75
CA TYR A 574 -8.55 -28.81 -37.52
C TYR A 574 -8.60 -29.99 -38.49
N LEU A 575 -7.42 -30.39 -38.98
CA LEU A 575 -7.28 -31.51 -39.91
C LEU A 575 -6.74 -32.74 -39.19
N GLU A 576 -7.48 -33.84 -39.35
CA GLU A 576 -7.08 -35.16 -38.88
C GLU A 576 -6.96 -36.13 -40.06
N ASP A 577 -6.11 -37.14 -39.91
CA ASP A 577 -6.01 -38.20 -40.90
C ASP A 577 -7.19 -39.16 -40.80
N ASN A 578 -7.81 -39.43 -41.94
CA ASN A 578 -8.82 -40.45 -42.09
C ASN A 578 -8.22 -41.83 -41.77
N LYS A 579 -8.81 -42.52 -40.81
CA LYS A 579 -8.37 -43.85 -40.41
C LYS A 579 -8.75 -44.89 -41.47
N ILE A 580 -7.80 -45.74 -41.82
CA ILE A 580 -7.95 -46.87 -42.72
C ILE A 580 -8.03 -48.16 -41.89
N GLU A 581 -9.03 -48.98 -42.17
CA GLU A 581 -9.31 -50.25 -41.48
C GLU A 581 -9.33 -51.43 -42.47
N GLY A 582 -9.39 -52.66 -41.96
CA GLY A 582 -9.52 -53.87 -42.80
C GLY A 582 -8.26 -54.24 -43.58
N GLU A 583 -8.41 -54.78 -44.79
CA GLU A 583 -7.29 -55.25 -45.62
C GLU A 583 -6.35 -54.11 -46.04
N GLU A 584 -6.89 -52.90 -46.28
CA GLU A 584 -6.13 -51.71 -46.64
C GLU A 584 -5.18 -51.25 -45.54
N LEU A 585 -5.48 -51.54 -44.27
CA LEU A 585 -4.58 -51.26 -43.15
C LEU A 585 -3.26 -52.04 -43.30
N THR A 586 -3.34 -53.29 -43.73
CA THR A 586 -2.16 -54.14 -43.90
C THR A 586 -1.25 -53.59 -45.00
N GLU A 587 -1.83 -53.08 -46.09
CA GLU A 587 -1.07 -52.39 -47.14
C GLU A 587 -0.44 -51.09 -46.64
N LEU A 588 -1.20 -50.30 -45.88
CA LEU A 588 -0.73 -49.05 -45.29
C LEU A 588 0.48 -49.29 -44.37
N LEU A 589 0.41 -50.31 -43.51
CA LEU A 589 1.51 -50.65 -42.59
C LEU A 589 2.77 -51.11 -43.35
N LYS A 590 2.60 -51.94 -44.40
CA LYS A 590 3.72 -52.33 -45.28
C LYS A 590 4.33 -51.12 -45.98
N LEU A 591 3.50 -50.19 -46.46
CA LEU A 591 3.96 -48.96 -47.09
C LEU A 591 4.68 -48.06 -46.08
N HIS A 592 4.12 -47.86 -44.89
CA HIS A 592 4.71 -47.09 -43.80
C HIS A 592 6.12 -47.58 -43.48
N ASP A 593 6.27 -48.89 -43.24
CA ASP A 593 7.55 -49.49 -42.90
C ASP A 593 8.56 -49.35 -44.03
N SER A 594 8.14 -49.64 -45.28
CA SER A 594 9.00 -49.49 -46.44
C SER A 594 9.48 -48.06 -46.67
N VAL A 595 8.62 -47.06 -46.43
CA VAL A 595 8.99 -45.64 -46.61
C VAL A 595 9.86 -45.16 -45.45
N TYR A 596 9.60 -45.60 -44.23
CA TYR A 596 10.46 -45.32 -43.09
C TYR A 596 11.88 -45.87 -43.30
N ASP A 597 12.01 -47.12 -43.75
CA ASP A 597 13.32 -47.74 -44.02
C ASP A 597 14.08 -47.00 -45.13
N GLN A 598 13.37 -46.52 -46.16
CA GLN A 598 13.95 -45.66 -47.20
C GLN A 598 14.41 -44.31 -46.63
N ALA A 599 13.63 -43.69 -45.74
CA ALA A 599 14.00 -42.44 -45.07
C ALA A 599 15.23 -42.62 -44.18
N LEU A 600 15.29 -43.71 -43.41
CA LEU A 600 16.43 -44.06 -42.57
C LEU A 600 17.68 -44.35 -43.40
N ALA A 601 17.57 -45.11 -44.50
CA ALA A 601 18.68 -45.37 -45.42
C ALA A 601 19.19 -44.07 -46.06
N TRP A 602 18.28 -43.18 -46.47
CA TRP A 602 18.65 -41.87 -46.98
C TRP A 602 19.38 -41.04 -45.93
N PHE A 603 18.85 -40.95 -44.71
CA PHE A 603 19.45 -40.16 -43.64
C PHE A 603 20.82 -40.72 -43.24
N THR A 604 20.95 -42.05 -43.10
CA THR A 604 22.24 -42.71 -42.80
C THR A 604 23.25 -42.57 -43.92
N SER A 605 22.83 -42.39 -45.19
CA SER A 605 23.73 -42.11 -46.31
C SER A 605 24.28 -40.68 -46.35
N LEU A 606 23.76 -39.75 -45.54
CA LEU A 606 24.26 -38.37 -45.49
C LEU A 606 25.66 -38.31 -44.89
N LYS A 607 26.47 -37.35 -45.34
CA LYS A 607 27.75 -37.00 -44.71
C LYS A 607 27.52 -36.57 -43.26
N GLU A 608 28.49 -36.83 -42.41
CA GLU A 608 28.40 -36.62 -40.96
C GLU A 608 28.15 -35.15 -40.59
N ASP A 609 28.78 -34.21 -41.30
CA ASP A 609 28.54 -32.77 -41.12
C ASP A 609 27.07 -32.38 -41.37
N MET A 610 26.48 -32.90 -42.45
CA MET A 610 25.06 -32.63 -42.77
C MET A 610 24.14 -33.26 -41.73
N LYS A 611 24.44 -34.48 -41.27
CA LYS A 611 23.68 -35.12 -40.19
C LYS A 611 23.72 -34.28 -38.92
N ASN A 612 24.91 -33.83 -38.51
CA ASN A 612 25.10 -33.03 -37.30
C ASN A 612 24.36 -31.67 -37.38
N GLN A 613 24.34 -31.03 -38.56
CA GLN A 613 23.56 -29.82 -38.78
C GLN A 613 22.04 -30.07 -38.66
N ILE A 614 21.56 -31.13 -39.31
CA ILE A 614 20.14 -31.49 -39.27
C ILE A 614 19.71 -31.84 -37.83
N THR A 615 20.48 -32.69 -37.14
CA THR A 615 20.16 -33.11 -35.77
C THR A 615 20.30 -31.98 -34.76
N GLY A 616 21.23 -31.05 -34.99
CA GLY A 616 21.38 -29.85 -34.17
C GLY A 616 20.19 -28.89 -34.28
N HIS A 617 19.53 -28.81 -35.44
CA HIS A 617 18.39 -27.89 -35.66
C HIS A 617 17.02 -28.55 -35.44
N PHE A 618 16.80 -29.75 -35.99
CA PHE A 618 15.50 -30.44 -35.99
C PHE A 618 15.41 -31.60 -35.00
N GLY A 619 16.51 -31.94 -34.33
CA GLY A 619 16.61 -33.14 -33.50
C GLY A 619 16.87 -34.42 -34.30
N GLN A 620 16.97 -35.54 -33.59
CA GLN A 620 17.15 -36.86 -34.20
C GLN A 620 15.94 -37.28 -35.02
N LEU A 621 16.15 -38.09 -36.07
CA LEU A 621 15.05 -38.74 -36.79
C LEU A 621 14.19 -39.54 -35.79
N PRO A 622 12.89 -39.23 -35.65
CA PRO A 622 12.03 -39.95 -34.73
C PRO A 622 11.96 -41.44 -35.07
N ILE A 623 11.81 -42.28 -34.04
CA ILE A 623 11.68 -43.72 -34.21
C ILE A 623 10.42 -44.07 -35.01
N LYS A 624 10.44 -45.24 -35.65
CA LYS A 624 9.28 -45.78 -36.37
C LYS A 624 8.11 -45.96 -35.41
N ASP A 625 6.98 -45.34 -35.72
CA ASP A 625 5.78 -45.43 -34.91
C ASP A 625 5.16 -46.83 -35.00
N PRO A 626 4.93 -47.54 -33.87
CA PRO A 626 4.28 -48.85 -33.90
C PRO A 626 2.79 -48.77 -34.25
N HIS A 627 2.17 -47.61 -34.01
CA HIS A 627 0.77 -47.33 -34.32
C HIS A 627 0.68 -46.04 -35.14
N PRO A 628 0.94 -46.08 -36.46
CA PRO A 628 1.09 -44.88 -37.27
C PRO A 628 -0.20 -44.06 -37.44
N GLN A 629 -1.37 -44.64 -37.14
CA GLN A 629 -2.67 -43.96 -37.11
C GLN A 629 -3.11 -43.52 -35.70
N GLY A 630 -2.22 -43.63 -34.69
CA GLY A 630 -2.53 -43.28 -33.30
C GLY A 630 -2.57 -41.78 -33.03
N ASN A 631 -1.78 -40.99 -33.78
CA ASN A 631 -1.81 -39.53 -33.72
C ASN A 631 -2.77 -39.00 -34.81
N PRO A 632 -3.67 -38.03 -34.52
CA PRO A 632 -4.54 -37.42 -35.53
C PRO A 632 -3.79 -36.76 -36.70
N ASN A 633 -2.54 -36.35 -36.49
CA ASN A 633 -1.67 -35.80 -37.52
C ASN A 633 -0.75 -36.85 -38.15
N GLY A 634 -0.86 -38.12 -37.78
CA GLY A 634 0.02 -39.19 -38.25
C GLY A 634 1.44 -39.16 -37.65
N PRO A 635 2.36 -39.98 -38.20
CA PRO A 635 3.67 -40.25 -37.61
C PRO A 635 4.59 -39.03 -37.55
N ALA A 636 5.28 -38.81 -36.43
CA ALA A 636 6.16 -37.65 -36.22
C ALA A 636 7.33 -37.61 -37.22
N TRP A 637 7.87 -38.77 -37.57
CA TRP A 637 8.99 -38.89 -38.52
C TRP A 637 8.62 -38.39 -39.92
N CYS A 638 7.34 -38.46 -40.33
CA CYS A 638 6.88 -37.94 -41.62
C CYS A 638 7.07 -36.41 -41.67
N TRP A 639 6.68 -35.72 -40.59
CA TRP A 639 6.79 -34.28 -40.46
C TRP A 639 8.23 -33.82 -40.33
N TRP A 640 9.04 -34.56 -39.58
CA TRP A 640 10.48 -34.32 -39.47
C TRP A 640 11.14 -34.41 -40.84
N LEU A 641 10.81 -35.45 -41.61
CA LEU A 641 11.37 -35.63 -42.94
C LEU A 641 10.96 -34.51 -43.90
N LEU A 642 9.70 -34.06 -43.86
CA LEU A 642 9.23 -32.93 -44.68
C LEU A 642 9.89 -31.60 -44.33
N ALA A 643 10.23 -31.39 -43.05
CA ALA A 643 10.96 -30.21 -42.60
C ALA A 643 12.43 -30.20 -43.05
N VAL A 644 13.05 -31.38 -43.14
CA VAL A 644 14.48 -31.53 -43.49
C VAL A 644 14.72 -31.59 -45.00
N LEU A 645 13.78 -32.16 -45.76
CA LEU A 645 13.95 -32.31 -47.21
C LEU A 645 13.92 -30.95 -47.94
N PRO A 646 14.77 -30.74 -48.97
CA PRO A 646 14.83 -29.50 -49.73
C PRO A 646 13.66 -29.41 -50.72
N LEU A 647 12.47 -29.20 -50.20
CA LEU A 647 11.23 -29.07 -50.95
C LEU A 647 10.80 -27.60 -51.05
N GLU A 648 10.21 -27.22 -52.17
CA GLU A 648 9.55 -25.92 -52.30
C GLU A 648 8.33 -25.85 -51.38
N ASN A 649 8.08 -24.67 -50.81
CA ASN A 649 6.96 -24.42 -49.88
C ASN A 649 5.61 -24.88 -50.45
N LYS A 650 5.37 -24.73 -51.76
CA LYS A 650 4.13 -25.18 -52.42
C LYS A 650 3.94 -26.70 -52.34
N ALA A 651 5.02 -27.47 -52.51
CA ALA A 651 4.98 -28.92 -52.39
C ALA A 651 4.78 -29.35 -50.93
N GLN A 652 5.48 -28.71 -49.99
CA GLN A 652 5.30 -28.95 -48.55
C GLN A 652 3.86 -28.65 -48.10
N LEU A 653 3.28 -27.53 -48.53
CA LEU A 653 1.91 -27.15 -48.25
C LEU A 653 0.90 -28.17 -48.79
N THR A 654 1.13 -28.66 -50.02
CA THR A 654 0.28 -29.69 -50.63
C THR A 654 0.28 -30.97 -49.79
N ILE A 655 1.44 -31.38 -49.27
CA ILE A 655 1.56 -32.57 -48.42
C ILE A 655 0.96 -32.33 -47.02
N LEU A 656 1.14 -31.13 -46.45
CA LEU A 656 0.53 -30.73 -45.18
C LEU A 656 -1.01 -30.83 -45.24
N ALA A 657 -1.60 -30.46 -46.37
CA ALA A 657 -3.04 -30.46 -46.60
C ALA A 657 -3.67 -31.84 -46.80
N MET A 658 -2.88 -32.91 -46.96
CA MET A 658 -3.40 -34.27 -47.19
C MET A 658 -4.09 -34.84 -45.95
N ASN A 659 -5.27 -35.41 -46.10
CA ASN A 659 -6.06 -36.01 -45.02
C ASN A 659 -5.95 -37.54 -44.95
N THR A 660 -5.09 -38.17 -45.75
CA THR A 660 -4.80 -39.60 -45.65
C THR A 660 -3.31 -39.85 -45.45
N LEU A 661 -2.98 -40.76 -44.54
CA LEU A 661 -1.59 -41.16 -44.33
C LEU A 661 -1.03 -41.88 -45.57
N LYS A 662 -1.85 -42.66 -46.29
CA LYS A 662 -1.45 -43.40 -47.50
C LYS A 662 -0.92 -42.45 -48.58
N ASP A 663 -1.67 -41.40 -48.91
CA ASP A 663 -1.26 -40.45 -49.95
C ASP A 663 -0.02 -39.67 -49.55
N ARG A 664 0.07 -39.28 -48.27
CA ARG A 664 1.24 -38.60 -47.72
C ARG A 664 2.50 -39.47 -47.80
N LEU A 665 2.41 -40.75 -47.45
CA LEU A 665 3.53 -41.69 -47.58
C LEU A 665 3.95 -41.90 -49.04
N ILE A 666 2.99 -41.98 -49.97
CA ILE A 666 3.29 -42.07 -51.42
C ILE A 666 4.02 -40.81 -51.89
N ALA A 667 3.58 -39.63 -51.48
CA ALA A 667 4.22 -38.36 -51.81
C ALA A 667 5.66 -38.30 -51.27
N ILE A 668 5.84 -38.61 -49.98
CA ILE A 668 7.16 -38.69 -49.33
C ILE A 668 8.08 -39.67 -50.07
N ARG A 669 7.59 -40.87 -50.42
CA ARG A 669 8.36 -41.87 -51.17
C ARG A 669 8.85 -41.34 -52.51
N ARG A 670 7.98 -40.64 -53.26
CA ARG A 670 8.36 -40.03 -54.54
C ARG A 670 9.46 -38.98 -54.36
N VAL A 671 9.38 -38.17 -53.32
CA VAL A 671 10.42 -37.18 -52.98
C VAL A 671 11.73 -37.88 -52.64
N LEU A 672 11.71 -38.91 -51.79
CA LEU A 672 12.92 -39.66 -51.41
C LEU A 672 13.60 -40.28 -52.63
N ILE A 673 12.84 -40.89 -53.56
CA ILE A 673 13.37 -41.44 -54.81
C ILE A 673 14.03 -40.35 -55.65
N PHE A 674 13.42 -39.17 -55.73
CA PHE A 674 13.99 -38.05 -56.49
C PHE A 674 15.29 -37.51 -55.89
N VAL A 675 15.32 -37.30 -54.58
CA VAL A 675 16.49 -36.75 -53.86
C VAL A 675 17.65 -37.75 -53.84
N THR A 676 17.37 -39.05 -53.75
CA THR A 676 18.40 -40.09 -53.80
C THR A 676 18.99 -40.28 -55.21
N ARG A 677 18.22 -40.06 -56.28
CA ARG A 677 18.70 -40.14 -57.67
C ARG A 677 19.56 -38.96 -58.12
N LYS A 678 19.37 -37.77 -57.52
CA LYS A 678 20.06 -36.53 -57.90
C LYS A 678 21.48 -36.36 -57.33
N ARG A 679 22.00 -37.30 -56.53
CA ARG A 679 23.41 -37.23 -56.07
C ARG A 679 24.32 -37.80 -57.18
N PRO A 680 25.20 -37.00 -57.82
CA PRO A 680 26.31 -37.57 -58.57
C PRO A 680 27.23 -38.31 -57.59
N ARG A 681 27.75 -39.46 -58.02
CA ARG A 681 28.71 -40.27 -57.27
C ARG A 681 29.97 -39.50 -56.92
#